data_AF-A0A955RWA8-F1
#
_entry.id   AF-A0A955RWA8-F1
#
_cell.length_a   1.000
_cell.length_b   1.000
_cell.length_c   1.000
_cell.angle_alpha   90.00
_cell.angle_beta   90.00
_cell.angle_gamma   90.00
#
_symmetry.space_group_name_H-M   'P 1'
#
loop_
_entity.id
_entity.type
_entity.pdbx_description
1 polymer ?
#
loop_
_entity_poly.entity_id
_entity_poly.type
_entity_poly.pdbx_seq_one_letter_code
_entity_poly.pdbx_strand_id
1 'polypeptide(L)'
;MSKYFPAVFLVFFSFFNFAQAECGDFVFVDGSGYEERTPIEDCANPFNEDETNPFDSSVFVNGVEVIDGGELALPLGEYLAFTAAVVPEPFLADLGLFRQDGDDIEVIDDYFSSGGQLTFSATGTYYLVLSVMMEQPMVSQNSFLNKLVALIIPTAEAYYGDFFEVRVYEFTVIEEAVEEEEIDSLLLQYAPILYMHPDETYFPMNVESFIKDSALWEDGVQLRDVSGLSVQEFESIIESEDTSDMYLAYSNPDTDGAIDLNTAEQKYKDAVEAKEATTTVYVHRMNDSYTDSQGDTHYFTVLQYWYFYAMNNWGQTGGFNDHEGDWESVFVFLDNETDQPAYVAFSAHHNDGDDELHNLFQYDSVRRAWGSEEVTFDSGRVVSFTALGSHANYPDNGVDGEHEIPFQTNDFTSNSGNHILGHIKNIEGIIFEYEGIWGTENSSPGGSGPQGPIFIDLTGQNRFIEPIKWAGIDKIERMVLPEPSSQFDVSTVAFDFSEVVPLGTEFYVDEQNEVIVFGVIPQNVEMLPTFWDIESSLENGTFEATVSLPYDPELVQGMGLNEQQLSAMYYNPETVSWEVVPSEVDIENHLILFDTNHFSRYAIGIVEIDSTPTIEELFVELRVSIETADLRDKVKRHLVRRVDRIERIYESDNKRSGKIVERRLNSLVQEVKLLEWLFRVNLSEIDLSIN
;
A
#
# COMPACT_ATOMS: atom_id res chain seq x y z
N MET A 1 70.26 -13.54 21.62
CA MET A 1 69.07 -13.95 20.86
C MET A 1 69.19 -13.25 19.51
N SER A 2 69.88 -13.90 18.55
CA SER A 2 69.31 -14.48 17.30
C SER A 2 68.81 -13.36 16.36
N LYS A 3 69.49 -12.84 15.32
CA LYS A 3 70.32 -13.37 14.20
C LYS A 3 69.64 -14.48 13.40
N TYR A 4 69.01 -14.15 12.27
CA TYR A 4 69.35 -14.54 10.88
C TYR A 4 68.34 -13.92 9.88
N PHE A 5 68.86 -13.21 8.88
CA PHE A 5 68.19 -12.66 7.69
C PHE A 5 69.02 -13.22 6.51
N PRO A 6 68.49 -14.00 5.55
CA PRO A 6 69.19 -14.26 4.29
C PRO A 6 68.66 -13.24 3.26
N ALA A 7 69.48 -12.31 2.76
CA ALA A 7 70.49 -12.53 1.73
C ALA A 7 69.88 -13.02 0.41
N VAL A 8 69.32 -12.06 -0.32
CA VAL A 8 69.12 -12.08 -1.79
C VAL A 8 70.43 -12.53 -2.45
N PHE A 9 70.40 -13.63 -3.20
CA PHE A 9 71.48 -14.03 -4.09
C PHE A 9 70.99 -14.01 -5.54
N LEU A 10 71.46 -12.97 -6.24
CA LEU A 10 71.57 -12.87 -7.68
C LEU A 10 72.19 -14.12 -8.31
N VAL A 11 71.59 -14.61 -9.39
CA VAL A 11 72.31 -15.28 -10.48
C VAL A 11 71.93 -14.64 -11.81
N PHE A 12 72.70 -13.62 -12.19
CA PHE A 12 72.94 -13.19 -13.58
C PHE A 12 73.80 -14.26 -14.31
N PHE A 13 73.79 -14.52 -15.62
CA PHE A 13 73.32 -13.82 -16.83
C PHE A 13 73.28 -14.85 -17.98
N SER A 14 72.39 -14.66 -18.96
CA SER A 14 72.83 -14.58 -20.36
C SER A 14 71.99 -13.54 -21.08
N PHE A 15 72.71 -12.50 -21.53
CA PHE A 15 72.20 -11.35 -22.24
C PHE A 15 71.55 -11.76 -23.58
N PHE A 16 70.25 -11.51 -23.70
CA PHE A 16 69.70 -10.91 -24.91
C PHE A 16 68.86 -9.71 -24.47
N ASN A 17 69.41 -8.50 -24.67
CA ASN A 17 68.62 -7.28 -24.72
C ASN A 17 67.72 -7.38 -25.96
N PHE A 18 66.50 -7.88 -25.78
CA PHE A 18 65.37 -7.36 -26.51
C PHE A 18 64.72 -6.34 -25.58
N ALA A 19 64.47 -5.13 -26.08
CA ALA A 19 63.61 -4.19 -25.40
C ALA A 19 62.22 -4.86 -25.35
N GLN A 20 61.87 -5.47 -24.21
CA GLN A 20 60.48 -5.81 -23.91
C GLN A 20 59.74 -4.47 -23.82
N ALA A 21 58.62 -4.36 -24.54
CA ALA A 21 57.73 -3.23 -24.36
C ALA A 21 57.21 -3.34 -22.92
N GLU A 22 57.42 -2.32 -22.10
CA GLU A 22 56.73 -2.19 -20.82
C GLU A 22 55.26 -1.91 -21.16
N CYS A 23 54.40 -2.92 -21.06
CA CYS A 23 52.95 -2.84 -21.32
C CYS A 23 52.17 -2.74 -20.01
N GLY A 24 52.78 -2.11 -18.99
CA GLY A 24 52.20 -1.88 -17.68
C GLY A 24 52.65 -2.87 -16.60
N ASP A 25 52.13 -2.64 -15.41
CA ASP A 25 52.30 -3.44 -14.20
C ASP A 25 50.95 -4.00 -13.72
N PHE A 26 50.96 -5.15 -13.04
CA PHE A 26 49.92 -5.51 -12.10
C PHE A 26 50.02 -4.62 -10.86
N VAL A 27 48.93 -3.93 -10.50
CA VAL A 27 48.87 -2.99 -9.39
C VAL A 27 47.93 -3.52 -8.32
N PHE A 28 48.46 -3.83 -7.15
CA PHE A 28 47.68 -4.20 -5.96
C PHE A 28 47.69 -3.04 -4.97
N VAL A 29 46.50 -2.62 -4.51
CA VAL A 29 46.35 -1.54 -3.53
C VAL A 29 45.77 -2.11 -2.24
N ASP A 30 46.53 -2.03 -1.15
CA ASP A 30 46.03 -2.51 0.14
C ASP A 30 45.08 -1.51 0.82
N GLY A 31 44.37 -1.95 1.88
CA GLY A 31 43.44 -1.10 2.64
C GLY A 31 44.07 0.11 3.35
N SER A 32 45.40 0.29 3.30
CA SER A 32 46.12 1.47 3.78
C SER A 32 46.47 2.47 2.66
N GLY A 33 46.19 2.11 1.40
CA GLY A 33 46.55 2.86 0.20
C GLY A 33 47.99 2.64 -0.24
N TYR A 34 48.65 1.57 0.21
CA TYR A 34 49.97 1.19 -0.28
C TYR A 34 49.83 0.42 -1.60
N GLU A 35 50.55 0.87 -2.63
CA GLU A 35 50.59 0.24 -3.95
C GLU A 35 51.80 -0.71 -4.08
N GLU A 36 51.54 -1.97 -4.42
CA GLU A 36 52.53 -2.92 -4.91
C GLU A 36 52.39 -3.08 -6.43
N ARG A 37 53.52 -3.02 -7.14
CA ARG A 37 53.57 -3.07 -8.61
C ARG A 37 54.44 -4.23 -9.08
N THR A 38 53.91 -5.07 -9.95
CA THR A 38 54.59 -6.22 -10.54
C THR A 38 54.58 -6.11 -12.07
N PRO A 39 55.74 -6.02 -12.75
CA PRO A 39 55.78 -5.88 -14.21
C PRO A 39 55.11 -7.03 -14.95
N ILE A 40 54.35 -6.71 -16.00
CA ILE A 40 53.76 -7.72 -16.89
C ILE A 40 54.86 -8.31 -17.78
N GLU A 41 55.11 -9.61 -17.64
CA GLU A 41 56.22 -10.29 -18.34
C GLU A 41 55.88 -10.64 -19.82
N ASP A 42 54.63 -10.94 -20.11
CA ASP A 42 54.10 -11.23 -21.45
C ASP A 42 52.85 -10.38 -21.75
N CYS A 43 53.04 -9.31 -22.51
CA CYS A 43 51.98 -8.40 -22.90
C CYS A 43 50.88 -9.03 -23.76
N ALA A 44 51.18 -10.13 -24.47
CA ALA A 44 50.19 -10.82 -25.29
C ALA A 44 49.34 -11.81 -24.47
N ASN A 45 49.80 -12.16 -23.27
CA ASN A 45 49.14 -13.10 -22.38
C ASN A 45 49.45 -12.75 -20.90
N PRO A 46 48.89 -11.64 -20.39
CA PRO A 46 49.27 -11.09 -19.09
C PRO A 46 48.99 -12.05 -17.93
N PHE A 47 47.99 -12.92 -18.07
CA PHE A 47 47.58 -13.89 -17.04
C PHE A 47 48.08 -15.32 -17.30
N ASN A 48 48.89 -15.54 -18.35
CA ASN A 48 49.36 -16.85 -18.76
C ASN A 48 48.20 -17.85 -19.01
N GLU A 49 47.16 -17.39 -19.72
CA GLU A 49 46.06 -18.22 -20.21
C GLU A 49 46.56 -19.36 -21.10
N ASP A 50 45.99 -20.55 -20.91
CA ASP A 50 46.33 -21.73 -21.69
C ASP A 50 45.69 -21.70 -23.08
N GLU A 51 46.48 -21.96 -24.13
CA GLU A 51 45.99 -22.03 -25.52
C GLU A 51 44.88 -23.08 -25.71
N THR A 52 44.83 -24.09 -24.85
CA THR A 52 43.80 -25.13 -24.85
C THR A 52 43.42 -25.49 -23.42
N ASN A 53 42.18 -25.19 -23.04
CA ASN A 53 41.65 -25.56 -21.74
C ASN A 53 41.03 -26.98 -21.76
N PRO A 54 41.32 -27.84 -20.76
CA PRO A 54 40.75 -29.19 -20.66
C PRO A 54 39.33 -29.22 -20.06
N PHE A 55 38.74 -28.06 -19.78
CA PHE A 55 37.43 -27.88 -19.16
C PHE A 55 36.60 -26.83 -19.90
N ASP A 56 35.28 -26.95 -19.77
CA ASP A 56 34.32 -25.90 -20.11
C ASP A 56 33.95 -25.12 -18.85
N SER A 57 33.64 -23.84 -19.01
CA SER A 57 33.19 -22.98 -17.92
C SER A 57 32.22 -21.89 -18.36
N SER A 58 31.32 -21.54 -17.46
CA SER A 58 30.42 -20.39 -17.55
C SER A 58 30.46 -19.62 -16.24
N VAL A 59 30.35 -18.30 -16.34
CA VAL A 59 30.43 -17.38 -15.22
C VAL A 59 29.27 -16.41 -15.31
N PHE A 60 28.63 -16.13 -14.17
CA PHE A 60 27.50 -15.21 -14.08
C PHE A 60 27.76 -14.17 -13.00
N VAL A 61 27.48 -12.91 -13.33
CA VAL A 61 27.45 -11.78 -12.39
C VAL A 61 26.03 -11.25 -12.38
N ASN A 62 25.42 -11.20 -11.19
CA ASN A 62 24.03 -10.81 -11.00
C ASN A 62 23.04 -11.58 -11.91
N GLY A 63 23.27 -12.89 -12.11
CA GLY A 63 22.47 -13.74 -12.99
C GLY A 63 22.74 -13.61 -14.49
N VAL A 64 23.57 -12.65 -14.92
CA VAL A 64 23.92 -12.43 -16.34
C VAL A 64 25.24 -13.13 -16.68
N GLU A 65 25.26 -13.89 -17.78
CA GLU A 65 26.45 -14.60 -18.24
C GLU A 65 27.55 -13.63 -18.71
N VAL A 66 28.76 -13.82 -18.21
CA VAL A 66 29.96 -13.11 -18.65
C VAL A 66 30.46 -13.73 -19.95
N ILE A 67 30.29 -13.00 -21.05
CA ILE A 67 30.74 -13.40 -22.37
C ILE A 67 32.11 -12.77 -22.64
N ASP A 68 33.09 -13.59 -23.02
CA ASP A 68 34.43 -13.13 -23.42
C ASP A 68 34.35 -12.21 -24.66
N GLY A 69 34.99 -11.06 -24.57
CA GLY A 69 34.88 -9.91 -25.49
C GLY A 69 33.54 -9.16 -25.44
N GLY A 70 32.66 -9.47 -24.48
CA GLY A 70 31.31 -8.91 -24.36
C GLY A 70 31.21 -7.62 -23.56
N GLU A 71 30.00 -7.06 -23.53
CA GLU A 71 29.62 -5.96 -22.64
C GLU A 71 28.68 -6.50 -21.55
N LEU A 72 28.82 -5.96 -20.33
CA LEU A 72 28.02 -6.33 -19.17
C LEU A 72 27.54 -5.05 -18.48
N ALA A 73 26.23 -4.81 -18.50
CA ALA A 73 25.60 -3.69 -17.80
C ALA A 73 25.37 -4.05 -16.34
N LEU A 74 25.89 -3.24 -15.41
CA LEU A 74 25.80 -3.48 -13.97
C LEU A 74 25.54 -2.18 -13.20
N PRO A 75 24.86 -2.24 -12.04
CA PRO A 75 24.79 -1.11 -11.11
C PRO A 75 26.14 -0.96 -10.39
N LEU A 76 26.79 0.19 -10.56
CA LEU A 76 28.12 0.44 -10.01
C LEU A 76 28.06 0.71 -8.49
N GLY A 77 29.00 0.14 -7.74
CA GLY A 77 29.13 0.33 -6.30
C GLY A 77 28.32 -0.61 -5.42
N GLU A 78 27.56 -1.54 -6.03
CA GLU A 78 26.74 -2.52 -5.30
C GLU A 78 27.45 -3.87 -5.10
N TYR A 79 26.94 -4.69 -4.17
CA TYR A 79 27.39 -6.06 -3.95
C TYR A 79 26.55 -7.02 -4.81
N LEU A 80 27.16 -7.55 -5.86
CA LEU A 80 26.50 -8.36 -6.87
C LEU A 80 26.82 -9.84 -6.68
N ALA A 81 25.79 -10.69 -6.77
CA ALA A 81 25.97 -12.14 -6.66
C ALA A 81 26.86 -12.67 -7.80
N PHE A 82 27.78 -13.56 -7.45
CA PHE A 82 28.73 -14.15 -8.40
C PHE A 82 28.65 -15.68 -8.38
N THR A 83 28.54 -16.30 -9.56
CA THR A 83 28.59 -17.75 -9.70
C THR A 83 29.47 -18.18 -10.87
N ALA A 84 30.22 -19.25 -10.67
CA ALA A 84 31.02 -19.91 -11.72
C ALA A 84 30.74 -21.42 -11.72
N ALA A 85 30.59 -21.98 -12.92
CA ALA A 85 30.43 -23.40 -13.16
C ALA A 85 31.58 -23.91 -14.04
N VAL A 86 32.15 -25.06 -13.68
CA VAL A 86 33.28 -25.68 -14.38
C VAL A 86 32.98 -27.16 -14.65
N VAL A 87 33.20 -27.62 -15.88
CA VAL A 87 32.89 -29.00 -16.32
C VAL A 87 34.09 -29.62 -17.03
N PRO A 88 34.56 -30.82 -16.61
CA PRO A 88 34.11 -31.57 -15.44
C PRO A 88 34.47 -30.88 -14.11
N GLU A 89 33.80 -31.24 -13.02
CA GLU A 89 34.06 -30.64 -11.70
C GLU A 89 35.55 -30.74 -11.33
N PRO A 90 36.20 -29.61 -11.00
CA PRO A 90 37.61 -29.59 -10.69
C PRO A 90 37.89 -30.01 -9.25
N PHE A 91 39.15 -30.34 -8.95
CA PHE A 91 39.59 -30.54 -7.57
C PHE A 91 39.60 -29.22 -6.79
N LEU A 92 40.02 -28.14 -7.44
CA LEU A 92 40.04 -26.79 -6.89
C LEU A 92 39.88 -25.77 -8.02
N ALA A 93 39.12 -24.71 -7.77
CA ALA A 93 38.96 -23.59 -8.69
C ALA A 93 39.00 -22.29 -7.89
N ASP A 94 39.88 -21.38 -8.30
CA ASP A 94 40.03 -20.05 -7.73
C ASP A 94 39.74 -19.00 -8.81
N LEU A 95 39.18 -17.87 -8.38
CA LEU A 95 38.89 -16.74 -9.25
C LEU A 95 39.62 -15.49 -8.79
N GLY A 96 40.04 -14.69 -9.77
CA GLY A 96 40.51 -13.33 -9.58
C GLY A 96 39.78 -12.35 -10.49
N LEU A 97 39.51 -11.15 -9.99
CA LEU A 97 38.91 -10.04 -10.71
C LEU A 97 39.91 -8.90 -10.84
N PHE A 98 40.10 -8.43 -12.06
CA PHE A 98 41.06 -7.39 -12.40
C PHE A 98 40.40 -6.32 -13.28
N ARG A 99 40.93 -5.10 -13.24
CA ARG A 99 40.47 -3.96 -14.05
C ARG A 99 41.63 -3.39 -14.85
N GLN A 100 41.39 -3.11 -16.12
CA GLN A 100 42.35 -2.36 -16.95
C GLN A 100 42.36 -0.88 -16.55
N ASP A 101 43.53 -0.32 -16.21
CA ASP A 101 43.72 1.11 -16.00
C ASP A 101 44.90 1.64 -16.84
N GLY A 102 44.59 2.22 -18.00
CA GLY A 102 45.62 2.64 -18.95
C GLY A 102 46.40 1.44 -19.47
N ASP A 103 47.71 1.42 -19.25
CA ASP A 103 48.56 0.26 -19.57
C ASP A 103 48.63 -0.73 -18.38
N ASP A 104 48.27 -0.32 -17.15
CA ASP A 104 48.35 -1.14 -15.94
C ASP A 104 47.10 -2.03 -15.75
N ILE A 105 47.23 -3.12 -14.99
CA ILE A 105 46.11 -3.98 -14.57
C ILE A 105 45.96 -3.93 -13.06
N GLU A 106 44.89 -3.33 -12.58
CA GLU A 106 44.57 -3.26 -11.15
C GLU A 106 43.95 -4.57 -10.67
N VAL A 107 44.43 -5.06 -9.53
CA VAL A 107 43.90 -6.23 -8.84
C VAL A 107 42.75 -5.78 -7.94
N ILE A 108 41.53 -6.21 -8.25
CA ILE A 108 40.33 -5.87 -7.46
C ILE A 108 40.14 -6.88 -6.33
N ASP A 109 40.22 -8.17 -6.67
CA ASP A 109 40.18 -9.29 -5.71
C ASP A 109 40.96 -10.46 -6.33
N ASP A 110 42.00 -10.97 -5.66
CA ASP A 110 42.90 -11.97 -6.24
C ASP A 110 42.61 -13.43 -5.85
N TYR A 111 41.69 -13.71 -4.93
CA TYR A 111 41.36 -15.08 -4.53
C TYR A 111 39.97 -15.21 -3.89
N PHE A 112 38.95 -15.50 -4.70
CA PHE A 112 37.60 -15.82 -4.22
C PHE A 112 37.03 -17.11 -4.82
N SER A 113 36.09 -17.73 -4.09
CA SER A 113 35.37 -18.93 -4.51
C SER A 113 34.03 -18.59 -5.17
N SER A 114 33.53 -19.49 -6.01
CA SER A 114 32.16 -19.42 -6.56
C SER A 114 31.11 -19.31 -5.44
N GLY A 115 30.07 -18.49 -5.65
CA GLY A 115 29.01 -18.23 -4.66
C GLY A 115 29.24 -17.03 -3.74
N GLY A 116 30.16 -16.12 -4.09
CA GLY A 116 30.44 -14.89 -3.36
C GLY A 116 29.71 -13.65 -3.90
N GLN A 117 30.12 -12.47 -3.41
CA GLN A 117 29.67 -11.17 -3.93
C GLN A 117 30.86 -10.37 -4.47
N LEU A 118 30.65 -9.64 -5.56
CA LEU A 118 31.64 -8.75 -6.18
C LEU A 118 31.09 -7.32 -6.28
N THR A 119 31.98 -6.33 -6.29
CA THR A 119 31.61 -4.93 -6.47
C THR A 119 32.42 -4.29 -7.60
N PHE A 120 31.72 -3.58 -8.48
CA PHE A 120 32.32 -2.87 -9.61
C PHE A 120 32.24 -1.38 -9.36
N SER A 121 33.38 -0.71 -9.22
CA SER A 121 33.44 0.70 -8.82
C SER A 121 33.46 1.69 -9.99
N ALA A 122 33.64 1.21 -11.23
CA ALA A 122 33.69 2.04 -12.43
C ALA A 122 33.34 1.24 -13.69
N THR A 123 32.98 1.94 -14.75
CA THR A 123 32.95 1.38 -16.11
C THR A 123 34.35 1.14 -16.64
N GLY A 124 34.53 0.15 -17.52
CA GLY A 124 35.81 -0.11 -18.18
C GLY A 124 36.01 -1.57 -18.53
N THR A 125 37.20 -1.92 -18.98
CA THR A 125 37.56 -3.31 -19.28
C THR A 125 37.95 -4.02 -17.98
N TYR A 126 37.35 -5.19 -17.76
CA TYR A 126 37.63 -6.08 -16.65
C TYR A 126 38.09 -7.43 -17.17
N TYR A 127 38.90 -8.11 -16.37
CA TYR A 127 39.33 -9.47 -16.60
C TYR A 127 38.90 -10.33 -15.42
N LEU A 128 38.19 -11.41 -15.71
CA LEU A 128 37.94 -12.46 -14.75
C LEU A 128 38.81 -13.66 -15.08
N VAL A 129 39.70 -14.01 -14.16
CA VAL A 129 40.70 -15.07 -14.34
C VAL A 129 40.26 -16.27 -13.51
N LEU A 130 39.94 -17.36 -14.19
CA LEU A 130 39.56 -18.63 -13.59
C LEU A 130 40.77 -19.58 -13.62
N SER A 131 41.30 -19.90 -12.44
CA SER A 131 42.42 -20.84 -12.27
C SER A 131 41.90 -22.17 -11.76
N VAL A 132 42.06 -23.24 -12.55
CA VAL A 132 41.45 -24.54 -12.29
C VAL A 132 42.49 -25.64 -12.13
N MET A 133 42.37 -26.43 -11.08
CA MET A 133 43.16 -27.64 -10.85
C MET A 133 42.28 -28.88 -11.04
N MET A 134 42.53 -29.65 -12.10
CA MET A 134 41.70 -30.83 -12.44
C MET A 134 42.03 -32.08 -11.62
N GLU A 135 43.27 -32.23 -11.16
CA GLU A 135 43.73 -33.41 -10.42
C GLU A 135 44.47 -33.01 -9.13
N GLN A 136 44.31 -33.82 -8.07
CA GLN A 136 45.09 -33.61 -6.84
C GLN A 136 46.60 -33.75 -7.11
N PRO A 137 47.45 -32.82 -6.62
CA PRO A 137 48.88 -32.92 -6.81
C PRO A 137 49.41 -34.16 -6.08
N MET A 138 49.83 -35.18 -6.84
CA MET A 138 50.45 -36.37 -6.28
C MET A 138 51.88 -36.07 -5.82
N VAL A 139 52.05 -35.66 -4.56
CA VAL A 139 53.37 -35.67 -3.93
C VAL A 139 53.81 -37.12 -3.75
N SER A 140 54.69 -37.59 -4.63
CA SER A 140 55.36 -38.89 -4.51
C SER A 140 56.04 -39.01 -3.14
N GLN A 141 55.46 -39.81 -2.24
CA GLN A 141 56.02 -40.09 -0.92
C GLN A 141 57.21 -41.08 -0.93
N ASN A 142 57.72 -41.49 -2.09
CA ASN A 142 58.69 -42.60 -2.20
C ASN A 142 60.08 -42.23 -2.73
N SER A 143 60.46 -40.95 -2.71
CA SER A 143 61.82 -40.52 -3.00
C SER A 143 62.49 -39.97 -1.74
N PHE A 144 63.65 -40.53 -1.36
CA PHE A 144 64.50 -40.01 -0.28
C PHE A 144 64.88 -38.53 -0.48
N LEU A 145 64.89 -38.04 -1.72
CA LEU A 145 65.13 -36.63 -2.06
C LEU A 145 64.00 -35.72 -1.55
N ASN A 146 62.74 -36.15 -1.63
CA ASN A 146 61.59 -35.31 -1.26
C ASN A 146 61.49 -35.09 0.26
N LYS A 147 61.90 -36.08 1.06
CA LYS A 147 62.00 -35.94 2.52
C LYS A 147 63.17 -35.05 2.96
N LEU A 148 64.18 -34.86 2.12
CA LEU A 148 65.32 -33.98 2.40
C LEU A 148 64.99 -32.53 2.06
N VAL A 149 64.22 -32.28 0.99
CA VAL A 149 63.77 -30.93 0.59
C VAL A 149 62.79 -30.34 1.61
N ALA A 150 61.81 -31.12 2.08
CA ALA A 150 60.86 -30.70 3.12
C ALA A 150 61.50 -30.41 4.50
N LEU A 151 62.73 -30.86 4.74
CA LEU A 151 63.45 -30.64 6.00
C LEU A 151 64.32 -29.37 5.99
N ILE A 152 64.59 -28.80 4.81
CA ILE A 152 65.53 -27.68 4.62
C ILE A 152 64.79 -26.37 4.29
N ILE A 153 63.58 -26.45 3.73
CA ILE A 153 62.76 -25.28 3.39
C ILE A 153 61.31 -25.56 3.86
N PRO A 154 60.88 -25.03 5.03
CA PRO A 154 59.52 -25.26 5.55
C PRO A 154 58.42 -24.52 4.79
N THR A 155 58.79 -23.56 3.93
CA THR A 155 57.90 -22.76 3.10
C THR A 155 58.18 -23.06 1.64
N ALA A 156 57.83 -24.26 1.20
CA ALA A 156 57.75 -24.58 -0.23
C ALA A 156 56.29 -24.43 -0.68
N GLU A 157 55.74 -23.22 -0.55
CA GLU A 157 54.53 -22.78 -1.27
C GLU A 157 54.88 -22.30 -2.69
N ALA A 158 56.15 -22.00 -2.95
CA ALA A 158 56.60 -21.54 -4.26
C ALA A 158 57.03 -22.72 -5.15
N TYR A 159 56.08 -23.49 -5.68
CA TYR A 159 56.20 -24.28 -6.93
C TYR A 159 54.84 -24.95 -7.25
N TYR A 160 53.82 -24.15 -7.60
CA TYR A 160 52.52 -24.65 -8.07
C TYR A 160 52.06 -24.10 -9.42
N GLY A 161 52.85 -23.24 -10.08
CA GLY A 161 52.47 -22.61 -11.36
C GLY A 161 52.22 -23.57 -12.53
N ASP A 162 52.74 -24.81 -12.48
CA ASP A 162 52.55 -25.81 -13.55
C ASP A 162 51.32 -26.73 -13.34
N PHE A 163 50.44 -26.44 -12.36
CA PHE A 163 49.29 -27.33 -12.02
C PHE A 163 47.91 -26.69 -12.19
N PHE A 164 47.84 -25.40 -12.45
CA PHE A 164 46.58 -24.72 -12.72
C PHE A 164 46.46 -24.47 -14.21
N GLU A 165 45.31 -24.84 -14.76
CA GLU A 165 44.90 -24.46 -16.10
C GLU A 165 44.11 -23.15 -15.98
N VAL A 166 44.48 -22.14 -16.77
CA VAL A 166 43.96 -20.77 -16.66
C VAL A 166 43.05 -20.45 -17.84
N ARG A 167 41.87 -19.90 -17.54
CA ARG A 167 40.95 -19.30 -18.51
C ARG A 167 40.64 -17.87 -18.14
N VAL A 168 40.65 -16.98 -19.11
CA VAL A 168 40.35 -15.55 -18.91
C VAL A 168 39.06 -15.17 -19.63
N TYR A 169 38.25 -14.35 -18.99
CA TYR A 169 37.12 -13.66 -19.60
C TYR A 169 37.43 -12.17 -19.62
N GLU A 170 37.67 -11.60 -20.80
CA GLU A 170 37.77 -10.16 -20.99
C GLU A 170 36.36 -9.61 -21.26
N PHE A 171 35.91 -8.60 -20.53
CA PHE A 171 34.59 -7.99 -20.77
C PHE A 171 34.60 -6.50 -20.40
N THR A 172 33.67 -5.76 -20.98
CA THR A 172 33.52 -4.33 -20.68
C THR A 172 32.32 -4.12 -19.77
N VAL A 173 32.56 -3.57 -18.57
CA VAL A 173 31.50 -3.12 -17.69
C VAL A 173 31.01 -1.75 -18.16
N ILE A 174 29.71 -1.66 -18.43
CA ILE A 174 29.01 -0.42 -18.68
C ILE A 174 28.07 -0.13 -17.52
N GLU A 175 27.85 1.15 -17.24
CA GLU A 175 26.86 1.56 -16.23
C GLU A 175 25.48 1.23 -16.76
N GLU A 176 24.71 0.47 -15.98
CA GLU A 176 23.33 0.17 -16.31
C GLU A 176 22.54 1.49 -16.42
N ALA A 177 21.94 1.71 -17.58
CA ALA A 177 21.08 2.86 -17.77
C ALA A 177 19.82 2.64 -16.91
N VAL A 178 19.65 3.45 -15.88
CA VAL A 178 18.34 3.58 -15.22
C VAL A 178 17.42 4.17 -16.28
N GLU A 179 16.55 3.35 -16.87
CA GLU A 179 15.43 3.89 -17.63
C GLU A 179 14.61 4.72 -16.63
N GLU A 180 14.64 6.05 -16.78
CA GLU A 180 13.71 6.89 -16.04
C GLU A 180 12.31 6.49 -16.47
N GLU A 181 11.56 5.91 -15.52
CA GLU A 181 10.15 5.57 -15.69
C GLU A 181 9.41 6.77 -16.29
N GLU A 182 8.88 6.62 -17.51
CA GLU A 182 8.10 7.68 -18.14
C GLU A 182 6.72 7.75 -17.48
N ILE A 183 6.57 8.63 -16.50
CA ILE A 183 5.27 8.90 -15.85
C ILE A 183 4.39 9.75 -16.77
N ASP A 184 3.13 9.32 -16.98
CA ASP A 184 2.15 10.07 -17.77
C ASP A 184 1.98 11.50 -17.21
N SER A 185 2.04 12.50 -18.09
CA SER A 185 1.90 13.91 -17.73
C SER A 185 0.58 14.24 -17.01
N LEU A 186 -0.50 13.50 -17.25
CA LEU A 186 -1.77 13.68 -16.56
C LEU A 186 -1.68 13.24 -15.09
N LEU A 187 -0.97 12.14 -14.81
CA LEU A 187 -0.69 11.68 -13.45
C LEU A 187 0.13 12.74 -12.69
N LEU A 188 1.15 13.31 -13.34
CA LEU A 188 1.93 14.40 -12.75
C LEU A 188 1.10 15.67 -12.56
N GLN A 189 0.18 15.99 -13.47
CA GLN A 189 -0.65 17.20 -13.42
C GLN A 189 -1.67 17.16 -12.28
N TYR A 190 -2.31 16.01 -12.07
CA TYR A 190 -3.43 15.88 -11.13
C TYR A 190 -3.06 15.14 -9.83
N ALA A 191 -1.77 14.81 -9.62
CA ALA A 191 -1.29 14.22 -8.37
C ALA A 191 -1.80 15.00 -7.13
N PRO A 192 -2.52 14.33 -6.21
CA PRO A 192 -3.01 14.94 -4.97
C PRO A 192 -1.87 15.35 -4.05
N ILE A 193 -2.08 16.40 -3.27
CA ILE A 193 -1.19 16.78 -2.17
C ILE A 193 -1.75 16.17 -0.89
N LEU A 194 -1.00 15.28 -0.24
CA LEU A 194 -1.41 14.73 1.05
C LEU A 194 -1.12 15.74 2.15
N TYR A 195 -2.14 16.06 2.93
CA TYR A 195 -2.05 16.86 4.14
C TYR A 195 -2.04 15.90 5.33
N MET A 196 -0.85 15.66 5.84
CA MET A 196 -0.60 14.72 6.93
C MET A 196 -0.90 15.38 8.27
N HIS A 197 -1.45 14.62 9.21
CA HIS A 197 -1.61 15.08 10.58
C HIS A 197 -0.22 15.40 11.20
N PRO A 198 -0.05 16.48 12.00
CA PRO A 198 1.26 16.85 12.58
C PRO A 198 1.83 15.82 13.56
N ASP A 199 0.96 14.99 14.14
CA ASP A 199 1.34 13.89 15.03
C ASP A 199 1.53 12.55 14.29
N GLU A 200 1.43 12.55 12.95
CA GLU A 200 1.63 11.35 12.13
C GLU A 200 3.08 10.85 12.22
N THR A 201 3.21 9.53 12.39
CA THR A 201 4.48 8.83 12.50
C THR A 201 4.87 8.19 11.17
N TYR A 202 3.91 7.63 10.43
CA TYR A 202 4.14 6.90 9.19
C TYR A 202 3.71 7.74 7.98
N PHE A 203 4.64 8.04 7.08
CA PHE A 203 4.35 8.61 5.78
C PHE A 203 4.32 7.50 4.73
N PRO A 204 3.65 7.72 3.57
CA PRO A 204 3.71 6.78 2.47
C PRO A 204 5.16 6.39 2.19
N MET A 205 5.43 5.15 1.84
CA MET A 205 6.78 4.65 1.58
C MET A 205 6.81 3.72 0.38
N ASN A 206 8.01 3.49 -0.14
CA ASN A 206 8.21 2.51 -1.20
C ASN A 206 8.21 1.08 -0.63
N VAL A 207 7.57 0.14 -1.34
CA VAL A 207 7.35 -1.25 -0.92
C VAL A 207 8.66 -2.02 -0.76
N GLU A 208 9.70 -1.68 -1.52
CA GLU A 208 10.99 -2.36 -1.50
C GLU A 208 11.66 -2.25 -0.13
N SER A 209 11.55 -1.08 0.52
CA SER A 209 12.07 -0.88 1.87
C SER A 209 11.27 -1.66 2.91
N PHE A 210 9.96 -1.87 2.70
CA PHE A 210 9.13 -2.68 3.59
C PHE A 210 9.46 -4.16 3.47
N ILE A 211 9.60 -4.67 2.23
CA ILE A 211 9.96 -6.06 1.95
C ILE A 211 11.30 -6.42 2.57
N LYS A 212 12.32 -5.56 2.41
CA LYS A 212 13.68 -5.78 2.92
C LYS A 212 13.73 -6.01 4.44
N ASP A 213 12.81 -5.41 5.19
CA ASP A 213 12.73 -5.51 6.65
C ASP A 213 11.66 -6.50 7.13
N SER A 214 11.06 -7.26 6.21
CA SER A 214 10.00 -8.23 6.47
C SER A 214 10.48 -9.67 6.38
N ALA A 215 9.80 -10.57 7.07
CA ALA A 215 9.89 -12.01 6.85
C ALA A 215 8.70 -12.48 6.01
N LEU A 216 8.88 -13.52 5.19
CA LEU A 216 7.81 -14.13 4.40
C LEU A 216 7.28 -15.36 5.11
N TRP A 217 5.95 -15.46 5.23
CA TRP A 217 5.25 -16.53 5.92
C TRP A 217 4.15 -17.11 5.04
N GLU A 218 3.80 -18.36 5.29
CA GLU A 218 2.68 -19.09 4.69
C GLU A 218 2.10 -20.03 5.75
N ASP A 219 0.79 -19.99 6.01
CA ASP A 219 0.11 -20.88 6.97
C ASP A 219 0.78 -20.96 8.37
N GLY A 220 1.32 -19.83 8.86
CA GLY A 220 2.05 -19.75 10.13
C GLY A 220 3.43 -20.42 10.14
N VAL A 221 3.98 -20.71 8.95
CA VAL A 221 5.35 -21.20 8.76
C VAL A 221 6.20 -20.12 8.10
N GLN A 222 7.32 -19.77 8.73
CA GLN A 222 8.28 -18.82 8.15
C GLN A 222 9.00 -19.45 6.96
N LEU A 223 8.79 -18.91 5.76
CA LEU A 223 9.43 -19.34 4.52
C LEU A 223 10.81 -18.68 4.34
N ARG A 224 10.91 -17.40 4.70
CA ARG A 224 12.15 -16.60 4.71
C ARG A 224 12.17 -15.70 5.92
N ASP A 225 13.30 -15.65 6.62
CA ASP A 225 13.55 -14.60 7.61
C ASP A 225 13.99 -13.31 6.91
N VAL A 226 14.13 -12.22 7.68
CA VAL A 226 14.53 -10.90 7.17
C VAL A 226 15.86 -10.94 6.40
N SER A 227 16.80 -11.79 6.81
CA SER A 227 18.10 -11.90 6.14
C SER A 227 18.06 -12.69 4.84
N GLY A 228 17.02 -13.51 4.67
CA GLY A 228 16.79 -14.38 3.52
C GLY A 228 15.80 -13.84 2.49
N LEU A 229 15.19 -12.68 2.71
CA LEU A 229 14.21 -12.08 1.80
C LEU A 229 14.74 -10.77 1.21
N SER A 230 15.44 -10.85 0.07
CA SER A 230 15.69 -9.66 -0.76
C SER A 230 14.48 -9.36 -1.65
N VAL A 231 14.43 -8.16 -2.21
CA VAL A 231 13.41 -7.78 -3.21
C VAL A 231 13.44 -8.72 -4.41
N GLN A 232 14.63 -9.07 -4.90
CA GLN A 232 14.81 -9.98 -6.04
C GLN A 232 14.40 -11.43 -5.71
N GLU A 233 14.66 -11.89 -4.48
CA GLU A 233 14.18 -13.20 -4.03
C GLU A 233 12.64 -13.20 -3.96
N PHE A 234 12.05 -12.10 -3.47
CA PHE A 234 10.61 -11.97 -3.39
C PHE A 234 9.96 -11.94 -4.78
N GLU A 235 10.51 -11.18 -5.74
CA GLU A 235 10.12 -11.22 -7.15
C GLU A 235 10.18 -12.64 -7.72
N SER A 236 11.28 -13.35 -7.51
CA SER A 236 11.42 -14.73 -7.99
C SER A 236 10.38 -15.68 -7.38
N ILE A 237 9.96 -15.47 -6.12
CA ILE A 237 8.91 -16.26 -5.48
C ILE A 237 7.56 -15.96 -6.14
N ILE A 238 7.21 -14.69 -6.31
CA ILE A 238 5.95 -14.27 -6.93
C ILE A 238 5.83 -14.79 -8.35
N GLU A 239 6.91 -14.80 -9.13
CA GLU A 239 6.91 -15.31 -10.51
C GLU A 239 6.73 -16.84 -10.60
N SER A 240 7.03 -17.58 -9.53
CA SER A 240 7.14 -19.05 -9.58
C SER A 240 6.17 -19.82 -8.68
N GLU A 241 5.55 -19.15 -7.71
CA GLU A 241 4.69 -19.75 -6.69
C GLU A 241 3.30 -19.08 -6.65
N ASP A 242 2.34 -19.77 -6.05
CA ASP A 242 1.03 -19.19 -5.71
C ASP A 242 1.19 -18.45 -4.38
N THR A 243 0.93 -17.15 -4.37
CA THR A 243 1.21 -16.29 -3.21
C THR A 243 -0.04 -15.95 -2.39
N SER A 244 -1.21 -16.51 -2.76
CA SER A 244 -2.50 -16.18 -2.15
C SER A 244 -2.59 -16.48 -0.64
N ASP A 245 -1.88 -17.50 -0.16
CA ASP A 245 -1.82 -17.91 1.25
C ASP A 245 -0.56 -17.35 1.99
N MET A 246 0.17 -16.41 1.36
CA MET A 246 1.40 -15.83 1.92
C MET A 246 1.18 -14.45 2.53
N TYR A 247 2.00 -14.09 3.52
CA TYR A 247 2.01 -12.75 4.11
C TYR A 247 3.41 -12.26 4.51
N LEU A 248 3.61 -10.95 4.52
CA LEU A 248 4.84 -10.27 4.95
C LEU A 248 4.76 -9.83 6.42
N ALA A 249 5.67 -10.26 7.29
CA ALA A 249 5.73 -9.83 8.69
C ALA A 249 6.82 -8.78 8.91
N TYR A 250 6.44 -7.53 9.14
CA TYR A 250 7.35 -6.38 9.23
C TYR A 250 7.77 -6.04 10.66
N SER A 251 6.82 -5.88 11.58
CA SER A 251 7.06 -5.34 12.92
C SER A 251 7.65 -6.37 13.88
N ASN A 252 7.21 -7.64 13.76
CA ASN A 252 7.74 -8.76 14.53
C ASN A 252 7.98 -9.99 13.63
N PRO A 253 9.00 -9.93 12.76
CA PRO A 253 9.23 -10.93 11.71
C PRO A 253 9.49 -12.35 12.23
N ASP A 254 9.85 -12.50 13.51
CA ASP A 254 10.20 -13.77 14.15
C ASP A 254 9.00 -14.50 14.79
N THR A 255 7.82 -13.86 14.82
CA THR A 255 6.64 -14.41 15.50
C THR A 255 5.39 -14.30 14.62
N ASP A 256 4.88 -15.45 14.17
CA ASP A 256 3.63 -15.61 13.44
C ASP A 256 2.48 -14.76 14.03
N GLY A 257 1.89 -13.91 13.19
CA GLY A 257 0.72 -13.09 13.51
C GLY A 257 0.94 -11.96 14.51
N ALA A 258 2.18 -11.72 14.96
CA ALA A 258 2.45 -10.76 16.03
C ALA A 258 2.75 -9.36 15.51
N ILE A 259 2.22 -8.35 16.21
CA ILE A 259 2.50 -6.93 15.95
C ILE A 259 3.31 -6.33 17.10
N ASP A 260 4.37 -5.60 16.79
CA ASP A 260 5.15 -4.78 17.73
C ASP A 260 5.33 -3.35 17.22
N LEU A 261 4.47 -2.46 17.69
CA LEU A 261 4.41 -1.06 17.29
C LEU A 261 5.70 -0.29 17.56
N ASN A 262 6.43 -0.61 18.65
CA ASN A 262 7.69 0.10 18.94
C ASN A 262 8.78 -0.32 17.96
N THR A 263 8.81 -1.61 17.62
CA THR A 263 9.78 -2.14 16.66
C THR A 263 9.48 -1.61 15.25
N ALA A 264 8.21 -1.58 14.84
CA ALA A 264 7.80 -0.98 13.58
C ALA A 264 8.20 0.50 13.47
N GLU A 265 7.92 1.30 14.50
CA GLU A 265 8.24 2.73 14.51
C GLU A 265 9.75 2.96 14.40
N GLN A 266 10.55 2.15 15.11
CA GLN A 266 12.00 2.25 15.07
C GLN A 266 12.54 1.83 13.69
N LYS A 267 12.08 0.72 13.12
CA LYS A 267 12.47 0.26 11.77
C LYS A 267 12.16 1.31 10.72
N TYR A 268 10.94 1.85 10.73
CA TYR A 268 10.54 2.89 9.79
C TYR A 268 11.44 4.13 9.89
N LYS A 269 11.72 4.62 11.10
CA LYS A 269 12.61 5.76 11.32
C LYS A 269 14.04 5.49 10.85
N ASP A 270 14.56 4.30 11.12
CA ASP A 270 15.91 3.90 10.69
C ASP A 270 16.00 3.85 9.16
N ALA A 271 14.98 3.29 8.48
CA ALA A 271 14.90 3.25 7.03
C ALA A 271 14.80 4.66 6.41
N VAL A 272 14.04 5.57 7.01
CA VAL A 272 13.96 6.99 6.59
C VAL A 272 15.30 7.70 6.80
N GLU A 273 15.98 7.50 7.94
CA GLU A 273 17.29 8.10 8.22
C GLU A 273 18.36 7.58 7.24
N ALA A 274 18.30 6.30 6.90
CA ALA A 274 19.14 5.66 5.90
C ALA A 274 18.79 6.06 4.45
N LYS A 275 17.64 6.74 4.24
CA LYS A 275 17.07 7.09 2.93
C LYS A 275 16.69 5.88 2.07
N GLU A 276 16.44 4.74 2.71
CA GLU A 276 15.94 3.54 2.06
C GLU A 276 14.42 3.61 1.92
N ALA A 277 13.73 4.11 2.94
CA ALA A 277 12.32 4.47 2.86
C ALA A 277 12.18 5.89 2.29
N THR A 278 11.53 5.98 1.13
CA THR A 278 11.26 7.24 0.44
C THR A 278 9.76 7.48 0.36
N THR A 279 9.34 8.73 0.57
CA THR A 279 7.92 9.07 0.47
C THR A 279 7.43 8.85 -0.95
N THR A 280 6.65 7.80 -1.19
CA THR A 280 6.34 7.30 -2.54
C THR A 280 4.84 7.27 -2.78
N VAL A 281 4.45 7.62 -4.00
CA VAL A 281 3.08 7.52 -4.50
C VAL A 281 3.11 6.63 -5.73
N TYR A 282 2.36 5.54 -5.67
CA TYR A 282 2.23 4.61 -6.76
C TYR A 282 1.07 5.00 -7.65
N VAL A 283 1.31 5.09 -8.96
CA VAL A 283 0.31 5.60 -9.91
C VAL A 283 -0.07 4.60 -10.97
N HIS A 284 -1.35 4.63 -11.35
CA HIS A 284 -1.85 3.85 -12.47
C HIS A 284 -2.83 4.68 -13.28
N ARG A 285 -2.76 4.57 -14.61
CA ARG A 285 -3.73 5.17 -15.51
C ARG A 285 -4.46 4.07 -16.26
N MET A 286 -5.79 4.16 -16.26
CA MET A 286 -6.64 3.28 -17.04
C MET A 286 -7.81 4.04 -17.66
N ASN A 287 -8.57 3.37 -18.52
CA ASN A 287 -9.86 3.84 -18.96
C ASN A 287 -10.95 2.93 -18.41
N ASP A 288 -12.06 3.52 -18.01
CA ASP A 288 -13.24 2.82 -17.55
C ASP A 288 -14.50 3.47 -18.16
N SER A 289 -15.63 2.77 -18.16
CA SER A 289 -16.89 3.30 -18.68
C SER A 289 -18.11 2.64 -18.07
N TYR A 290 -19.22 3.36 -18.01
CA TYR A 290 -20.53 2.79 -17.71
C TYR A 290 -21.56 3.18 -18.77
N THR A 291 -22.69 2.48 -18.81
CA THR A 291 -23.83 2.81 -19.68
C THR A 291 -25.04 3.11 -18.83
N ASP A 292 -25.62 4.30 -19.00
CA ASP A 292 -26.78 4.75 -18.24
C ASP A 292 -28.09 4.09 -18.68
N SER A 293 -29.21 4.42 -18.02
CA SER A 293 -30.51 3.83 -18.35
C SER A 293 -31.04 4.24 -19.74
N GLN A 294 -30.52 5.34 -20.30
CA GLN A 294 -30.85 5.82 -21.64
C GLN A 294 -30.09 5.08 -22.74
N GLY A 295 -29.08 4.29 -22.35
CA GLY A 295 -28.23 3.52 -23.25
C GLY A 295 -27.04 4.31 -23.79
N ASP A 296 -26.74 5.46 -23.19
CA ASP A 296 -25.55 6.26 -23.52
C ASP A 296 -24.36 5.76 -22.68
N THR A 297 -23.22 5.51 -23.35
CA THR A 297 -21.99 5.08 -22.69
C THR A 297 -21.11 6.27 -22.37
N HIS A 298 -20.75 6.42 -21.10
CA HIS A 298 -19.88 7.47 -20.58
C HIS A 298 -18.49 6.89 -20.34
N TYR A 299 -17.46 7.54 -20.87
CA TYR A 299 -16.07 7.06 -20.81
C TYR A 299 -15.22 8.00 -19.94
N PHE A 300 -14.41 7.41 -19.07
CA PHE A 300 -13.48 8.14 -18.22
C PHE A 300 -12.05 7.65 -18.38
N THR A 301 -11.10 8.58 -18.41
CA THR A 301 -9.70 8.28 -18.06
C THR A 301 -9.61 8.37 -16.54
N VAL A 302 -9.20 7.28 -15.89
CA VAL A 302 -9.06 7.20 -14.43
C VAL A 302 -7.58 7.27 -14.07
N LEU A 303 -7.24 8.22 -13.20
CA LEU A 303 -5.92 8.41 -12.64
C LEU A 303 -5.93 7.93 -11.19
N GLN A 304 -5.26 6.82 -10.92
CA GLN A 304 -5.20 6.22 -9.59
C GLN A 304 -3.91 6.59 -8.89
N TYR A 305 -4.01 7.03 -7.64
CA TYR A 305 -2.88 7.34 -6.77
C TYR A 305 -2.99 6.48 -5.51
N TRP A 306 -1.99 5.66 -5.26
CA TRP A 306 -1.93 4.67 -4.18
C TRP A 306 -0.78 4.98 -3.23
N TYR A 307 -1.03 4.80 -1.94
CA TYR A 307 -0.14 5.15 -0.86
C TYR A 307 0.05 3.92 0.03
N PHE A 308 1.30 3.49 0.17
CA PHE A 308 1.63 2.36 1.03
C PHE A 308 2.24 2.84 2.34
N TYR A 309 1.73 2.38 3.48
CA TYR A 309 2.28 2.70 4.80
C TYR A 309 2.83 1.44 5.46
N ALA A 310 3.93 1.55 6.22
CA ALA A 310 4.50 0.40 6.92
C ALA A 310 3.55 -0.16 7.99
N MET A 311 2.74 0.71 8.60
CA MET A 311 1.83 0.39 9.69
C MET A 311 0.63 1.30 9.59
N ASN A 312 -0.54 0.74 9.89
CA ASN A 312 -1.68 1.44 10.46
C ASN A 312 -1.58 1.36 11.99
N ASN A 313 -1.46 2.50 12.68
CA ASN A 313 -1.37 2.56 14.15
C ASN A 313 -2.55 3.31 14.77
N TRP A 314 -3.73 3.19 14.16
CA TRP A 314 -4.93 3.91 14.59
C TRP A 314 -5.29 3.62 16.05
N GLY A 315 -5.12 2.39 16.53
CA GLY A 315 -5.33 1.99 17.91
C GLY A 315 -4.51 2.80 18.92
N GLN A 316 -3.30 3.22 18.56
CA GLN A 316 -2.49 4.13 19.39
C GLN A 316 -3.00 5.57 19.42
N THR A 317 -3.68 5.99 18.35
CA THR A 317 -4.17 7.37 18.17
C THR A 317 -5.63 7.53 18.63
N GLY A 318 -6.25 6.44 19.08
CA GLY A 318 -7.58 6.41 19.67
C GLY A 318 -8.60 5.61 18.86
N GLY A 319 -8.16 4.99 17.77
CA GLY A 319 -8.85 4.09 16.87
C GLY A 319 -9.16 2.70 17.43
N PHE A 320 -9.63 1.79 16.55
CA PHE A 320 -10.03 0.43 16.96
C PHE A 320 -8.97 -0.65 16.72
N ASN A 321 -8.07 -0.49 15.75
CA ASN A 321 -7.10 -1.49 15.32
C ASN A 321 -5.70 -0.90 15.08
N ASP A 322 -4.71 -1.78 15.11
CA ASP A 322 -3.39 -1.55 14.55
C ASP A 322 -3.09 -2.73 13.61
N HIS A 323 -2.50 -2.49 12.44
CA HIS A 323 -2.04 -3.55 11.53
C HIS A 323 -0.78 -3.15 10.76
N GLU A 324 -0.04 -4.16 10.31
CA GLU A 324 1.12 -3.97 9.42
C GLU A 324 0.67 -3.77 7.99
N GLY A 325 1.42 -2.95 7.25
CA GLY A 325 1.08 -2.56 5.89
C GLY A 325 -0.25 -1.79 5.82
N ASP A 326 -0.37 -0.88 4.87
CA ASP A 326 -1.63 -0.20 4.62
C ASP A 326 -1.66 0.32 3.20
N TRP A 327 -2.77 0.15 2.50
CA TRP A 327 -2.93 0.59 1.12
C TRP A 327 -4.11 1.55 1.00
N GLU A 328 -3.81 2.83 0.88
CA GLU A 328 -4.80 3.88 0.69
C GLU A 328 -4.73 4.48 -0.70
N SER A 329 -5.82 5.13 -1.13
CA SER A 329 -5.91 5.68 -2.47
C SER A 329 -6.77 6.93 -2.63
N VAL A 330 -6.44 7.69 -3.66
CA VAL A 330 -7.27 8.77 -4.21
C VAL A 330 -7.32 8.61 -5.71
N PHE A 331 -8.49 8.65 -6.33
CA PHE A 331 -8.66 8.52 -7.78
C PHE A 331 -9.24 9.80 -8.38
N VAL A 332 -8.71 10.22 -9.52
CA VAL A 332 -9.24 11.36 -10.29
C VAL A 332 -9.83 10.83 -11.60
N PHE A 333 -11.10 11.17 -11.85
CA PHE A 333 -11.85 10.75 -13.03
C PHE A 333 -11.93 11.90 -14.01
N LEU A 334 -11.27 11.75 -15.15
CA LEU A 334 -11.31 12.72 -16.25
C LEU A 334 -12.32 12.28 -17.29
N ASP A 335 -13.08 13.23 -17.83
CA ASP A 335 -13.82 13.01 -19.07
C ASP A 335 -12.83 12.59 -20.18
N ASN A 336 -13.08 11.44 -20.80
CA ASN A 336 -12.13 10.81 -21.71
C ASN A 336 -11.98 11.54 -23.06
N GLU A 337 -12.87 12.48 -23.39
CA GLU A 337 -12.75 13.28 -24.63
C GLU A 337 -11.97 14.57 -24.40
N THR A 338 -12.06 15.15 -23.21
CA THR A 338 -11.55 16.49 -22.89
C THR A 338 -10.37 16.52 -21.93
N ASP A 339 -10.05 15.39 -21.29
CA ASP A 339 -9.06 15.27 -20.20
C ASP A 339 -9.31 16.26 -19.06
N GLN A 340 -10.56 16.74 -18.93
CA GLN A 340 -10.96 17.62 -17.83
C GLN A 340 -11.49 16.79 -16.67
N PRO A 341 -11.10 17.10 -15.42
CA PRO A 341 -11.54 16.36 -14.27
C PRO A 341 -13.03 16.61 -14.02
N ALA A 342 -13.76 15.51 -13.86
CA ALA A 342 -15.18 15.50 -13.53
C ALA A 342 -15.38 15.17 -12.04
N TYR A 343 -14.68 14.15 -11.54
CA TYR A 343 -14.83 13.65 -10.18
C TYR A 343 -13.49 13.32 -9.54
N VAL A 344 -13.49 13.25 -8.21
CA VAL A 344 -12.40 12.69 -7.40
C VAL A 344 -12.98 11.78 -6.33
N ALA A 345 -12.35 10.66 -6.04
CA ALA A 345 -12.76 9.70 -5.02
C ALA A 345 -11.64 9.44 -4.02
N PHE A 346 -12.00 9.18 -2.77
CA PHE A 346 -11.06 9.00 -1.67
C PHE A 346 -11.37 7.72 -0.90
N SER A 347 -10.32 7.03 -0.47
CA SER A 347 -10.36 5.89 0.46
C SER A 347 -10.65 6.36 1.90
N ALA A 348 -11.88 6.82 2.14
CA ALA A 348 -12.31 7.24 3.46
C ALA A 348 -12.87 6.05 4.25
N HIS A 349 -12.65 6.02 5.57
CA HIS A 349 -13.34 5.07 6.42
C HIS A 349 -14.85 5.21 6.28
N HIS A 350 -15.51 4.05 6.17
CA HIS A 350 -16.96 3.88 6.05
C HIS A 350 -17.55 4.41 4.75
N ASN A 351 -16.79 5.14 3.94
CA ASN A 351 -17.11 5.47 2.55
C ASN A 351 -16.05 4.80 1.64
N ASP A 352 -16.18 3.48 1.43
CA ASP A 352 -15.29 2.69 0.55
C ASP A 352 -16.03 1.76 -0.44
N GLY A 353 -17.31 2.04 -0.73
CA GLY A 353 -18.02 1.48 -1.89
C GLY A 353 -18.89 0.23 -1.68
N ASP A 354 -19.44 -0.06 -0.49
CA ASP A 354 -20.27 -1.26 -0.24
C ASP A 354 -21.79 -0.99 -0.23
N ASP A 355 -22.57 -1.97 -0.70
CA ASP A 355 -24.05 -2.04 -0.74
C ASP A 355 -24.59 -3.29 0.02
N GLU A 356 -23.73 -4.10 0.65
CA GLU A 356 -24.21 -5.30 1.34
C GLU A 356 -24.89 -5.00 2.69
N LEU A 357 -26.11 -5.53 2.83
CA LEU A 357 -26.96 -5.68 4.03
C LEU A 357 -26.25 -6.14 5.32
N HIS A 358 -24.98 -6.54 5.23
CA HIS A 358 -24.16 -7.06 6.32
C HIS A 358 -23.29 -6.00 7.00
N ASN A 359 -23.18 -4.79 6.46
CA ASN A 359 -22.47 -3.69 7.10
C ASN A 359 -23.32 -2.40 7.02
N LEU A 360 -24.26 -2.23 7.97
CA LEU A 360 -25.19 -1.08 8.07
C LEU A 360 -24.53 0.32 8.04
N PHE A 361 -23.20 0.38 8.01
CA PHE A 361 -22.38 1.57 8.20
C PHE A 361 -21.28 1.71 7.15
N GLN A 362 -21.33 0.93 6.05
CA GLN A 362 -20.45 1.13 4.90
C GLN A 362 -21.27 1.68 3.73
N TYR A 363 -20.66 2.60 2.99
CA TYR A 363 -21.36 3.51 2.11
C TYR A 363 -20.76 3.49 0.71
N ASP A 364 -21.63 3.55 -0.30
CA ASP A 364 -21.26 3.45 -1.72
C ASP A 364 -20.59 4.70 -2.28
N SER A 365 -20.90 5.87 -1.72
CA SER A 365 -20.45 7.14 -2.27
C SER A 365 -19.12 7.54 -1.67
N VAL A 366 -18.08 7.45 -2.50
CA VAL A 366 -16.72 7.86 -2.13
C VAL A 366 -16.23 9.05 -2.95
N ARG A 367 -17.04 9.49 -3.93
CA ARG A 367 -16.69 10.54 -4.90
C ARG A 367 -17.20 11.91 -4.49
N ARG A 368 -16.56 12.94 -5.02
CA ARG A 368 -17.05 14.32 -5.07
C ARG A 368 -16.87 14.87 -6.47
N ALA A 369 -17.79 15.74 -6.89
CA ALA A 369 -17.59 16.52 -8.10
C ALA A 369 -16.34 17.39 -7.96
N TRP A 370 -15.50 17.44 -9.00
CA TRP A 370 -14.22 18.16 -8.95
C TRP A 370 -14.37 19.64 -8.58
N GLY A 371 -15.46 20.28 -9.01
CA GLY A 371 -15.74 21.69 -8.71
C GLY A 371 -16.50 21.95 -7.40
N SER A 372 -16.79 20.91 -6.61
CA SER A 372 -17.57 21.05 -5.37
C SER A 372 -16.82 21.86 -4.31
N GLU A 373 -17.57 22.59 -3.47
CA GLU A 373 -17.03 23.27 -2.29
C GLU A 373 -16.57 22.29 -1.19
N GLU A 374 -16.91 21.00 -1.34
CA GLU A 374 -16.54 19.91 -0.44
C GLU A 374 -15.12 19.38 -0.71
N VAL A 375 -14.48 19.81 -1.80
CA VAL A 375 -13.12 19.39 -2.16
C VAL A 375 -12.17 20.55 -1.95
N THR A 376 -11.14 20.32 -1.14
CA THR A 376 -10.09 21.31 -0.94
C THR A 376 -9.05 21.23 -2.06
N PHE A 377 -8.64 22.40 -2.54
CA PHE A 377 -7.58 22.54 -3.53
C PHE A 377 -6.42 23.38 -3.00
N ASP A 378 -5.19 22.94 -3.28
CA ASP A 378 -3.97 23.70 -3.08
C ASP A 378 -3.19 23.76 -4.40
N SER A 379 -2.90 24.99 -4.84
CA SER A 379 -2.10 25.23 -6.05
C SER A 379 -2.67 24.55 -7.31
N GLY A 380 -4.00 24.38 -7.36
CA GLY A 380 -4.73 23.76 -8.47
C GLY A 380 -4.78 22.22 -8.43
N ARG A 381 -4.27 21.59 -7.37
CA ARG A 381 -4.33 20.14 -7.14
C ARG A 381 -5.31 19.84 -6.01
N VAL A 382 -5.93 18.67 -6.06
CA VAL A 382 -6.73 18.18 -4.94
C VAL A 382 -5.84 17.99 -3.73
N VAL A 383 -6.35 18.40 -2.57
CA VAL A 383 -5.78 18.05 -1.27
C VAL A 383 -6.45 16.77 -0.78
N SER A 384 -5.66 15.81 -0.35
CA SER A 384 -6.13 14.64 0.40
C SER A 384 -5.74 14.83 1.86
N PHE A 385 -6.73 14.97 2.74
CA PHE A 385 -6.48 15.03 4.18
C PHE A 385 -6.33 13.61 4.71
N THR A 386 -5.11 13.26 5.13
CA THR A 386 -4.78 11.92 5.62
C THR A 386 -5.04 11.86 7.13
N ALA A 387 -5.86 10.91 7.55
CA ALA A 387 -6.22 10.71 8.93
C ALA A 387 -5.07 10.10 9.75
N LEU A 388 -4.98 10.52 11.02
CA LEU A 388 -3.92 10.17 11.94
C LEU A 388 -3.94 8.67 12.30
N GLY A 389 -2.93 7.95 11.83
CA GLY A 389 -2.67 6.54 12.10
C GLY A 389 -3.52 5.55 11.31
N SER A 390 -4.76 5.91 10.96
CA SER A 390 -5.63 5.13 10.06
C SER A 390 -5.31 5.33 8.58
N HIS A 391 -4.69 6.46 8.22
CA HIS A 391 -4.36 6.86 6.85
C HIS A 391 -5.53 7.08 5.88
N ALA A 392 -6.78 6.85 6.31
CA ALA A 392 -7.98 7.18 5.55
C ALA A 392 -7.90 8.58 4.93
N ASN A 393 -8.36 8.70 3.70
CA ASN A 393 -8.23 9.91 2.89
C ASN A 393 -9.55 10.66 2.81
N TYR A 394 -9.51 11.96 3.10
CA TYR A 394 -10.70 12.82 3.12
C TYR A 394 -10.57 14.02 2.17
N PRO A 395 -11.69 14.48 1.56
CA PRO A 395 -11.69 15.62 0.63
C PRO A 395 -11.52 16.98 1.32
N ASP A 396 -11.79 17.03 2.63
CA ASP A 396 -11.65 18.21 3.48
C ASP A 396 -11.16 17.86 4.89
N ASN A 397 -10.90 18.89 5.70
CA ASN A 397 -10.41 18.75 7.07
C ASN A 397 -11.54 18.52 8.09
N GLY A 398 -12.79 18.32 7.67
CA GLY A 398 -13.95 18.23 8.55
C GLY A 398 -14.11 19.44 9.48
N VAL A 399 -14.88 19.24 10.55
CA VAL A 399 -15.05 20.25 11.60
C VAL A 399 -13.98 20.04 12.66
N ASP A 400 -13.07 21.01 12.79
CA ASP A 400 -11.91 20.96 13.72
C ASP A 400 -10.98 19.75 13.50
N GLY A 401 -10.99 19.12 12.33
CA GLY A 401 -10.19 17.92 12.03
C GLY A 401 -10.94 16.61 12.26
N GLU A 402 -12.14 16.63 12.83
CA GLU A 402 -12.87 15.41 13.20
C GLU A 402 -13.73 14.90 12.04
N HIS A 403 -13.60 13.61 11.75
CA HIS A 403 -14.46 12.86 10.83
C HIS A 403 -15.20 11.79 11.63
N GLU A 404 -16.53 11.92 11.72
CA GLU A 404 -17.35 11.00 12.49
C GLU A 404 -17.46 9.67 11.76
N ILE A 405 -17.09 8.60 12.47
CA ILE A 405 -17.26 7.24 12.01
C ILE A 405 -18.37 6.60 12.82
N PRO A 406 -19.53 6.32 12.21
CA PRO A 406 -20.66 5.75 12.95
C PRO A 406 -20.26 4.49 13.71
N PHE A 407 -20.60 4.46 14.99
CA PHE A 407 -20.41 3.30 15.89
C PHE A 407 -18.95 2.94 16.19
N GLN A 408 -17.99 3.74 15.73
CA GLN A 408 -16.56 3.57 16.01
C GLN A 408 -15.95 4.85 16.56
N THR A 409 -14.63 4.88 16.58
CA THR A 409 -13.78 6.01 16.96
C THR A 409 -13.63 6.94 15.77
N ASN A 410 -13.64 8.25 15.99
CA ASN A 410 -13.49 9.23 14.92
C ASN A 410 -12.10 9.16 14.30
N ASP A 411 -12.03 9.52 13.02
CA ASP A 411 -10.77 9.88 12.38
C ASP A 411 -10.43 11.35 12.61
N PHE A 412 -9.14 11.63 12.64
CA PHE A 412 -8.61 12.97 12.89
C PHE A 412 -7.64 13.38 11.79
N THR A 413 -7.99 14.44 11.07
CA THR A 413 -7.17 15.06 10.02
C THR A 413 -6.67 16.43 10.45
N SER A 414 -5.64 16.97 9.77
CA SER A 414 -5.15 18.32 10.06
C SER A 414 -4.62 19.03 8.82
N ASN A 415 -4.83 20.34 8.78
CA ASN A 415 -4.23 21.23 7.78
C ASN A 415 -2.86 21.79 8.19
N SER A 416 -2.37 21.45 9.38
CA SER A 416 -1.19 22.08 10.00
C SER A 416 0.10 21.27 9.95
N GLY A 417 0.01 19.99 9.54
CA GLY A 417 1.17 19.11 9.41
C GLY A 417 1.87 19.22 8.05
N ASN A 418 2.48 18.13 7.61
CA ASN A 418 3.26 18.11 6.37
C ASN A 418 2.35 18.05 5.14
N HIS A 419 2.70 18.80 4.09
CA HIS A 419 2.02 18.77 2.79
C HIS A 419 2.96 18.10 1.79
N ILE A 420 2.62 16.89 1.32
CA ILE A 420 3.51 16.03 0.53
C ILE A 420 2.89 15.65 -0.81
N LEU A 421 3.70 15.66 -1.87
CA LEU A 421 3.35 15.09 -3.18
C LEU A 421 3.96 13.69 -3.37
N GLY A 422 5.02 13.37 -2.61
CA GLY A 422 5.81 12.15 -2.75
C GLY A 422 6.59 12.05 -4.06
N HIS A 423 7.37 10.98 -4.16
CA HIS A 423 8.04 10.50 -5.36
C HIS A 423 7.07 9.60 -6.12
N ILE A 424 6.74 9.97 -7.35
CA ILE A 424 5.77 9.23 -8.16
C ILE A 424 6.47 8.08 -8.89
N LYS A 425 5.93 6.88 -8.77
CA LYS A 425 6.33 5.65 -9.47
C LYS A 425 5.11 4.98 -10.09
N ASN A 426 5.21 4.31 -11.25
CA ASN A 426 4.05 3.52 -11.68
C ASN A 426 3.87 2.31 -10.74
N ILE A 427 2.64 1.82 -10.68
CA ILE A 427 2.38 0.46 -10.19
C ILE A 427 2.93 -0.48 -11.27
N GLU A 428 3.83 -1.38 -10.87
CA GLU A 428 4.42 -2.42 -11.72
C GLU A 428 4.98 -3.57 -10.87
N GLY A 429 5.37 -4.67 -11.53
CA GLY A 429 6.06 -5.81 -10.93
C GLY A 429 5.36 -6.38 -9.68
N ILE A 430 6.08 -6.43 -8.57
CA ILE A 430 5.65 -6.99 -7.28
C ILE A 430 4.25 -6.51 -6.86
N ILE A 431 3.94 -5.23 -7.06
CA ILE A 431 2.65 -4.65 -6.62
C ILE A 431 1.50 -5.19 -7.47
N PHE A 432 1.75 -5.50 -8.75
CA PHE A 432 0.77 -6.11 -9.65
C PHE A 432 0.54 -7.60 -9.37
N GLU A 433 1.59 -8.29 -8.93
CA GLU A 433 1.64 -9.75 -8.99
C GLU A 433 1.51 -10.43 -7.62
N TYR A 434 1.85 -9.75 -6.53
CA TYR A 434 1.72 -10.31 -5.18
C TYR A 434 0.26 -10.29 -4.70
N GLU A 435 -0.37 -11.47 -4.70
CA GLU A 435 -1.75 -11.67 -4.24
C GLU A 435 -1.86 -11.73 -2.72
N GLY A 436 -0.77 -12.10 -2.04
CA GLY A 436 -0.73 -12.24 -0.59
C GLY A 436 -0.89 -10.93 0.19
N ILE A 437 -0.74 -11.03 1.51
CA ILE A 437 -1.02 -9.94 2.44
C ILE A 437 0.24 -9.09 2.70
N TRP A 438 0.09 -7.78 2.54
CA TRP A 438 1.09 -6.79 2.93
C TRP A 438 0.97 -6.49 4.41
N GLY A 439 1.65 -7.29 5.23
CA GLY A 439 1.57 -7.22 6.69
C GLY A 439 1.17 -8.56 7.30
N THR A 440 1.41 -8.73 8.60
CA THR A 440 1.11 -10.00 9.26
C THR A 440 -0.39 -10.34 9.25
N GLU A 441 -0.72 -11.63 9.15
CA GLU A 441 -2.08 -12.11 9.43
C GLU A 441 -2.38 -12.08 10.94
N ASN A 442 -3.36 -11.30 11.37
CA ASN A 442 -3.72 -11.20 12.78
C ASN A 442 -5.17 -11.64 13.02
N SER A 443 -5.37 -12.45 14.06
CA SER A 443 -6.71 -12.91 14.44
C SER A 443 -7.64 -11.82 15.02
N SER A 444 -7.12 -10.61 15.29
CA SER A 444 -7.91 -9.48 15.78
C SER A 444 -8.69 -8.85 14.63
N PRO A 445 -9.97 -8.44 14.84
CA PRO A 445 -10.74 -7.74 13.81
C PRO A 445 -9.99 -6.50 13.30
N GLY A 446 -9.76 -6.42 11.99
CA GLY A 446 -8.97 -5.36 11.34
C GLY A 446 -7.48 -5.36 11.71
N GLY A 447 -6.95 -6.42 12.31
CA GLY A 447 -5.53 -6.49 12.69
C GLY A 447 -4.62 -7.07 11.61
N SER A 448 -5.18 -7.71 10.59
CA SER A 448 -4.39 -8.20 9.45
C SER A 448 -4.04 -7.05 8.51
N GLY A 449 -2.87 -7.13 7.88
CA GLY A 449 -2.57 -6.25 6.75
C GLY A 449 -3.54 -6.44 5.58
N PRO A 450 -3.62 -5.49 4.65
CA PRO A 450 -4.40 -5.63 3.44
C PRO A 450 -3.66 -6.38 2.33
N GLN A 451 -4.39 -6.91 1.36
CA GLN A 451 -3.81 -7.33 0.08
C GLN A 451 -3.40 -6.11 -0.76
N GLY A 452 -2.61 -6.34 -1.83
CA GLY A 452 -2.15 -5.28 -2.72
C GLY A 452 -3.28 -4.63 -3.54
N PRO A 453 -3.03 -3.48 -4.20
CA PRO A 453 -4.05 -2.69 -4.91
C PRO A 453 -4.96 -3.49 -5.86
N ILE A 454 -4.43 -4.51 -6.54
CA ILE A 454 -5.17 -5.31 -7.53
C ILE A 454 -6.03 -6.39 -6.89
N PHE A 455 -5.67 -6.82 -5.69
CA PHE A 455 -6.30 -7.94 -4.99
C PHE A 455 -7.16 -7.48 -3.83
N ILE A 456 -6.98 -6.23 -3.38
CA ILE A 456 -7.78 -5.64 -2.32
C ILE A 456 -9.25 -5.57 -2.74
N ASP A 457 -10.09 -6.29 -2.00
CA ASP A 457 -11.53 -6.32 -2.13
C ASP A 457 -12.14 -6.16 -0.74
N LEU A 458 -12.27 -4.90 -0.30
CA LEU A 458 -12.79 -4.58 1.03
C LEU A 458 -14.31 -4.72 1.12
N THR A 459 -15.03 -4.65 -0.02
CA THR A 459 -16.48 -4.38 -0.10
C THR A 459 -17.21 -5.12 -1.22
N GLY A 460 -16.61 -6.17 -1.79
CA GLY A 460 -17.10 -6.79 -3.02
C GLY A 460 -16.87 -5.94 -4.26
N GLN A 461 -16.12 -4.84 -4.12
CA GLN A 461 -15.74 -3.92 -5.18
C GLN A 461 -14.22 -3.77 -5.24
N ASN A 462 -13.64 -4.27 -6.32
CA ASN A 462 -12.23 -4.09 -6.58
C ASN A 462 -11.98 -2.70 -7.19
N ARG A 463 -11.60 -1.73 -6.35
CA ARG A 463 -11.42 -0.35 -6.78
C ARG A 463 -10.35 -0.17 -7.85
N PHE A 464 -9.31 -1.00 -7.86
CA PHE A 464 -8.28 -0.93 -8.91
C PHE A 464 -8.83 -1.30 -10.29
N ILE A 465 -9.67 -2.34 -10.36
CA ILE A 465 -10.18 -2.92 -11.62
C ILE A 465 -11.49 -2.25 -12.08
N GLU A 466 -12.40 -1.93 -11.15
CA GLU A 466 -13.72 -1.35 -11.41
C GLU A 466 -13.90 0.02 -10.72
N PRO A 467 -13.03 1.02 -10.98
CA PRO A 467 -13.02 2.28 -10.24
C PRO A 467 -14.30 3.12 -10.41
N ILE A 468 -15.00 3.05 -11.55
CA ILE A 468 -16.27 3.79 -11.73
C ILE A 468 -17.35 3.25 -10.80
N LYS A 469 -17.43 1.93 -10.67
CA LYS A 469 -18.40 1.24 -9.83
C LYS A 469 -18.10 1.49 -8.35
N TRP A 470 -16.83 1.39 -7.97
CA TRP A 470 -16.38 1.72 -6.61
C TRP A 470 -16.69 3.18 -6.25
N ALA A 471 -16.48 4.11 -7.18
CA ALA A 471 -16.78 5.51 -6.99
C ALA A 471 -18.30 5.84 -6.95
N GLY A 472 -19.16 4.89 -7.31
CA GLY A 472 -20.60 5.10 -7.50
C GLY A 472 -20.94 6.01 -8.69
N ILE A 473 -20.02 6.23 -9.62
CA ILE A 473 -20.23 7.09 -10.80
C ILE A 473 -21.27 6.46 -11.74
N ASP A 474 -21.36 5.13 -11.77
CA ASP A 474 -22.36 4.38 -12.54
C ASP A 474 -23.78 4.54 -12.01
N LYS A 475 -23.96 5.04 -10.78
CA LYS A 475 -25.27 5.34 -10.18
C LYS A 475 -25.84 6.69 -10.63
N ILE A 476 -25.04 7.50 -11.32
CA ILE A 476 -25.46 8.80 -11.85
C ILE A 476 -26.34 8.60 -13.09
N GLU A 477 -27.55 9.16 -13.05
CA GLU A 477 -28.50 9.04 -14.15
C GLU A 477 -28.81 10.40 -14.78
N ARG A 478 -28.73 10.44 -16.12
CA ARG A 478 -29.13 11.61 -16.91
C ARG A 478 -30.27 11.24 -17.83
N MET A 479 -31.41 11.90 -17.70
CA MET A 479 -32.54 11.75 -18.61
C MET A 479 -32.71 13.01 -19.47
N VAL A 480 -32.76 12.82 -20.79
CA VAL A 480 -33.32 13.81 -21.71
C VAL A 480 -34.74 13.38 -22.04
N LEU A 481 -35.74 14.16 -21.65
CA LEU A 481 -37.15 13.77 -21.80
C LEU A 481 -37.48 13.45 -23.27
N PRO A 482 -37.85 12.20 -23.59
CA PRO A 482 -38.04 11.75 -24.97
C PRO A 482 -39.35 12.28 -25.58
N GLU A 483 -40.33 12.58 -24.73
CA GLU A 483 -41.61 13.16 -25.09
C GLU A 483 -42.12 14.06 -23.96
N PRO A 484 -43.05 15.00 -24.25
CA PRO A 484 -43.60 15.85 -23.21
C PRO A 484 -44.39 15.00 -22.20
N SER A 485 -44.01 15.07 -20.93
CA SER A 485 -44.67 14.36 -19.83
C SER A 485 -44.75 15.24 -18.59
N SER A 486 -45.75 14.99 -17.74
CA SER A 486 -45.79 15.54 -16.38
C SER A 486 -45.35 14.53 -15.33
N GLN A 487 -45.27 13.24 -15.68
CA GLN A 487 -44.91 12.16 -14.77
C GLN A 487 -43.86 11.26 -15.40
N PHE A 488 -42.75 11.06 -14.69
CA PHE A 488 -41.64 10.22 -15.12
C PHE A 488 -40.68 10.02 -13.94
N ASP A 489 -39.86 9.00 -14.06
CA ASP A 489 -38.85 8.65 -13.07
C ASP A 489 -37.47 8.84 -13.70
N VAL A 490 -36.50 9.30 -12.91
CA VAL A 490 -35.08 9.37 -13.28
C VAL A 490 -34.31 8.65 -12.18
N SER A 491 -33.65 7.55 -12.53
CA SER A 491 -33.10 6.61 -11.55
C SER A 491 -34.17 6.16 -10.55
N THR A 492 -33.90 6.33 -9.26
CA THR A 492 -34.75 6.00 -8.12
C THR A 492 -35.76 7.09 -7.76
N VAL A 493 -35.69 8.27 -8.40
CA VAL A 493 -36.49 9.44 -8.05
C VAL A 493 -37.66 9.61 -9.02
N ALA A 494 -38.88 9.70 -8.46
CA ALA A 494 -40.09 9.96 -9.24
C ALA A 494 -40.48 11.44 -9.22
N PHE A 495 -40.91 11.96 -10.36
CA PHE A 495 -41.34 13.35 -10.53
C PHE A 495 -42.80 13.41 -11.00
N ASP A 496 -43.62 14.23 -10.34
CA ASP A 496 -44.98 14.58 -10.75
C ASP A 496 -45.15 16.09 -10.83
N PHE A 497 -45.04 16.64 -12.05
CA PHE A 497 -45.17 18.07 -12.32
C PHE A 497 -46.63 18.50 -12.44
N SER A 498 -46.93 19.68 -11.89
CA SER A 498 -48.25 20.32 -12.02
C SER A 498 -48.60 20.72 -13.46
N GLU A 499 -47.60 20.90 -14.32
CA GLU A 499 -47.72 21.20 -15.75
C GLU A 499 -46.88 20.21 -16.59
N VAL A 500 -47.19 20.10 -17.89
CA VAL A 500 -46.45 19.22 -18.79
C VAL A 500 -45.05 19.78 -19.03
N VAL A 501 -44.02 18.98 -18.75
CA VAL A 501 -42.63 19.31 -19.04
C VAL A 501 -42.35 19.10 -20.53
N PRO A 502 -41.71 20.05 -21.24
CA PRO A 502 -41.40 19.90 -22.65
C PRO A 502 -40.39 18.78 -22.94
N LEU A 503 -40.50 18.18 -24.13
CA LEU A 503 -39.48 17.26 -24.65
C LEU A 503 -38.11 17.93 -24.74
N GLY A 504 -37.04 17.16 -24.54
CA GLY A 504 -35.66 17.68 -24.56
C GLY A 504 -35.26 18.46 -23.31
N THR A 505 -36.14 18.55 -22.29
CA THR A 505 -35.73 18.98 -20.94
C THR A 505 -34.80 17.92 -20.37
N GLU A 506 -33.72 18.38 -19.75
CA GLU A 506 -32.69 17.51 -19.18
C GLU A 506 -32.89 17.42 -17.68
N PHE A 507 -32.66 16.23 -17.14
CA PHE A 507 -32.67 15.90 -15.72
C PHE A 507 -31.40 15.13 -15.40
N TYR A 508 -30.87 15.42 -14.23
CA TYR A 508 -29.70 14.76 -13.66
C TYR A 508 -30.04 14.40 -12.23
N VAL A 509 -29.91 13.12 -11.89
CA VAL A 509 -30.12 12.59 -10.54
C VAL A 509 -28.87 11.83 -10.15
N ASP A 510 -28.25 12.29 -9.08
CA ASP A 510 -27.03 11.73 -8.54
C ASP A 510 -27.30 11.30 -7.09
N GLU A 511 -27.49 10.01 -6.90
CA GLU A 511 -27.71 9.38 -5.61
C GLU A 511 -26.38 9.08 -4.93
N GLN A 512 -26.28 9.48 -3.68
CA GLN A 512 -25.12 9.26 -2.83
C GLN A 512 -25.57 8.53 -1.56
N ASN A 513 -25.14 7.29 -1.40
CA ASN A 513 -25.27 6.55 -0.14
C ASN A 513 -24.02 6.82 0.67
N GLU A 514 -24.10 7.72 1.65
CA GLU A 514 -23.04 8.06 2.62
C GLU A 514 -23.61 8.76 3.86
N VAL A 515 -22.89 8.70 4.99
CA VAL A 515 -23.29 9.52 6.15
C VAL A 515 -23.15 10.99 5.81
N ILE A 516 -24.26 11.68 6.01
CA ILE A 516 -24.30 13.13 5.92
C ILE A 516 -23.69 13.72 7.19
N VAL A 517 -22.41 14.04 7.14
CA VAL A 517 -21.67 14.75 8.21
C VAL A 517 -21.39 16.22 7.87
N PHE A 518 -21.78 16.66 6.67
CA PHE A 518 -21.58 18.02 6.19
C PHE A 518 -22.83 18.89 6.37
N GLY A 519 -22.59 20.20 6.45
CA GLY A 519 -23.64 21.17 6.74
C GLY A 519 -24.10 21.14 8.20
N VAL A 520 -24.78 22.19 8.62
CA VAL A 520 -25.38 22.25 9.96
C VAL A 520 -26.65 21.43 9.96
N ILE A 521 -26.59 20.25 10.59
CA ILE A 521 -27.76 19.40 10.85
C ILE A 521 -28.47 19.90 12.13
N PRO A 522 -29.80 20.12 12.13
CA PRO A 522 -30.53 20.51 13.33
C PRO A 522 -30.36 19.49 14.48
N GLN A 523 -30.27 19.96 15.72
CA GLN A 523 -30.00 19.10 16.89
C GLN A 523 -31.04 17.99 17.14
N ASN A 524 -32.24 18.13 16.58
CA ASN A 524 -33.34 17.18 16.72
C ASN A 524 -33.59 16.41 15.42
N VAL A 525 -32.59 16.35 14.54
CA VAL A 525 -32.66 15.62 13.28
C VAL A 525 -31.61 14.52 13.27
N GLU A 526 -32.06 13.30 12.97
CA GLU A 526 -31.21 12.17 12.62
C GLU A 526 -31.36 11.91 11.12
N MET A 527 -30.27 11.97 10.36
CA MET A 527 -30.30 11.81 8.91
C MET A 527 -30.19 10.33 8.53
N LEU A 528 -30.91 9.91 7.49
CA LEU A 528 -30.57 8.68 6.79
C LEU A 528 -29.30 8.92 5.95
N PRO A 529 -28.45 7.90 5.77
CA PRO A 529 -27.19 8.01 5.03
C PRO A 529 -27.40 7.94 3.50
N THR A 530 -28.36 8.71 2.99
CA THR A 530 -28.61 8.86 1.56
C THR A 530 -29.04 10.28 1.25
N PHE A 531 -28.45 10.85 0.21
CA PHE A 531 -28.91 12.10 -0.39
C PHE A 531 -28.86 12.04 -1.91
N TRP A 532 -29.61 12.96 -2.54
CA TRP A 532 -29.73 13.10 -3.97
C TRP A 532 -29.38 14.52 -4.37
N ASP A 533 -28.44 14.66 -5.30
CA ASP A 533 -28.27 15.87 -6.08
C ASP A 533 -29.17 15.81 -7.30
N ILE A 534 -30.18 16.68 -7.33
CA ILE A 534 -31.16 16.76 -8.42
C ILE A 534 -30.91 18.06 -9.18
N GLU A 535 -30.70 17.96 -10.48
CA GLU A 535 -30.59 19.11 -11.37
C GLU A 535 -31.50 18.96 -12.60
N SER A 536 -31.87 20.09 -13.19
CA SER A 536 -32.63 20.13 -14.44
C SER A 536 -32.27 21.35 -15.27
N SER A 537 -32.51 21.28 -16.58
CA SER A 537 -32.44 22.45 -17.46
C SER A 537 -33.61 23.43 -17.30
N LEU A 538 -34.61 23.12 -16.44
CA LEU A 538 -35.65 24.05 -16.03
C LEU A 538 -35.11 25.12 -15.07
N GLU A 539 -35.58 26.35 -15.21
CA GLU A 539 -35.22 27.43 -14.29
C GLU A 539 -35.96 27.26 -12.95
N ASN A 540 -35.22 27.19 -11.84
CA ASN A 540 -35.82 27.09 -10.51
C ASN A 540 -36.78 28.27 -10.23
N GLY A 541 -37.93 27.97 -9.62
CA GLY A 541 -39.04 28.88 -9.37
C GLY A 541 -40.04 29.01 -10.53
N THR A 542 -39.82 28.32 -11.65
CA THR A 542 -40.71 28.38 -12.83
C THR A 542 -41.62 27.17 -13.00
N PHE A 543 -41.48 26.15 -12.15
CA PHE A 543 -42.29 24.93 -12.15
C PHE A 543 -42.78 24.64 -10.73
N GLU A 544 -43.73 23.73 -10.61
CA GLU A 544 -44.12 23.12 -9.32
C GLU A 544 -44.22 21.61 -9.57
N ALA A 545 -43.55 20.82 -8.74
CA ALA A 545 -43.49 19.37 -8.85
C ALA A 545 -43.53 18.71 -7.47
N THR A 546 -44.17 17.55 -7.40
CA THR A 546 -44.03 16.62 -6.29
C THR A 546 -42.90 15.65 -6.62
N VAL A 547 -41.91 15.56 -5.74
CA VAL A 547 -40.78 14.63 -5.83
C VAL A 547 -41.03 13.48 -4.86
N SER A 548 -40.77 12.25 -5.29
CA SER A 548 -40.81 11.07 -4.43
C SER A 548 -39.41 10.47 -4.32
N LEU A 549 -38.90 10.37 -3.09
CA LEU A 549 -37.63 9.73 -2.77
C LEU A 549 -37.89 8.39 -2.08
N PRO A 550 -37.22 7.30 -2.49
CA PRO A 550 -37.33 6.03 -1.80
C PRO A 550 -36.51 6.02 -0.51
N TYR A 551 -36.93 5.18 0.43
CA TYR A 551 -36.14 4.85 1.62
C TYR A 551 -36.16 3.34 1.88
N ASP A 552 -35.10 2.82 2.48
CA ASP A 552 -35.04 1.43 2.90
C ASP A 552 -35.68 1.25 4.30
N PRO A 553 -36.80 0.52 4.42
CA PRO A 553 -37.42 0.24 5.71
C PRO A 553 -36.54 -0.61 6.63
N GLU A 554 -35.64 -1.46 6.10
CA GLU A 554 -34.73 -2.27 6.91
C GLU A 554 -33.66 -1.39 7.57
N LEU A 555 -33.07 -0.44 6.85
CA LEU A 555 -32.17 0.58 7.39
C LEU A 555 -32.84 1.43 8.48
N VAL A 556 -34.04 1.95 8.21
CA VAL A 556 -34.81 2.73 9.22
C VAL A 556 -35.04 1.90 10.48
N GLN A 557 -35.45 0.64 10.32
CA GLN A 557 -35.62 -0.27 11.45
C GLN A 557 -34.29 -0.57 12.18
N GLY A 558 -33.19 -0.77 11.45
CA GLY A 558 -31.85 -1.05 11.99
C GLY A 558 -31.32 0.09 12.85
N MET A 559 -31.52 1.32 12.41
CA MET A 559 -31.22 2.53 13.18
C MET A 559 -32.11 2.64 14.43
N GLY A 560 -33.25 1.94 14.47
CA GLY A 560 -34.23 1.98 15.56
C GLY A 560 -35.21 3.14 15.44
N LEU A 561 -35.39 3.60 14.21
CA LEU A 561 -36.14 4.78 13.84
C LEU A 561 -37.57 4.44 13.46
N ASN A 562 -38.45 5.44 13.48
CA ASN A 562 -39.86 5.28 13.13
C ASN A 562 -40.15 5.89 11.76
N GLU A 563 -40.52 5.04 10.80
CA GLU A 563 -40.89 5.44 9.44
C GLU A 563 -41.93 6.57 9.39
N GLN A 564 -42.89 6.61 10.33
CA GLN A 564 -43.91 7.66 10.35
C GLN A 564 -43.36 9.07 10.64
N GLN A 565 -42.11 9.18 11.10
CA GLN A 565 -41.47 10.45 11.47
C GLN A 565 -40.45 10.92 10.43
N LEU A 566 -40.30 10.18 9.33
CA LEU A 566 -39.43 10.57 8.22
C LEU A 566 -39.93 11.87 7.59
N SER A 567 -38.98 12.69 7.18
CA SER A 567 -39.19 13.95 6.49
C SER A 567 -38.15 14.14 5.41
N ALA A 568 -38.53 14.79 4.32
CA ALA A 568 -37.57 15.29 3.35
C ALA A 568 -36.77 16.44 3.97
N MET A 569 -35.48 16.48 3.64
CA MET A 569 -34.52 17.47 4.10
C MET A 569 -33.91 18.15 2.88
N TYR A 570 -33.80 19.47 2.90
CA TYR A 570 -33.19 20.28 1.87
C TYR A 570 -31.87 20.86 2.38
N TYR A 571 -30.79 20.72 1.62
CA TYR A 571 -29.54 21.40 1.96
C TYR A 571 -29.54 22.83 1.39
N ASN A 572 -29.55 23.82 2.27
CA ASN A 572 -29.48 25.22 1.88
C ASN A 572 -28.01 25.65 1.77
N PRO A 573 -27.49 25.90 0.55
CA PRO A 573 -26.10 26.28 0.36
C PRO A 573 -25.77 27.69 0.88
N GLU A 574 -26.75 28.60 1.00
CA GLU A 574 -26.49 29.96 1.51
C GLU A 574 -26.22 29.97 3.01
N THR A 575 -26.87 29.07 3.76
CA THR A 575 -26.73 28.96 5.21
C THR A 575 -25.86 27.77 5.62
N VAL A 576 -25.47 26.93 4.67
CA VAL A 576 -24.68 25.70 4.87
C VAL A 576 -25.39 24.81 5.91
N SER A 577 -26.70 24.61 5.76
CA SER A 577 -27.54 23.92 6.75
C SER A 577 -28.64 23.08 6.12
N TRP A 578 -29.00 21.99 6.80
CA TRP A 578 -30.14 21.16 6.42
C TRP A 578 -31.45 21.69 7.01
N GLU A 579 -32.46 21.85 6.16
CA GLU A 579 -33.77 22.39 6.49
C GLU A 579 -34.86 21.34 6.22
N VAL A 580 -35.80 21.21 7.16
CA VAL A 580 -36.93 20.29 7.03
C VAL A 580 -37.90 20.80 5.96
N VAL A 581 -38.22 19.95 4.99
CA VAL A 581 -39.24 20.21 3.97
C VAL A 581 -40.54 19.52 4.39
N PRO A 582 -41.71 20.18 4.33
CA PRO A 582 -43.00 19.52 4.53
C PRO A 582 -43.17 18.36 3.54
N SER A 583 -43.33 17.15 4.08
CA SER A 583 -43.42 15.93 3.28
C SER A 583 -44.49 14.97 3.81
N GLU A 584 -44.89 14.03 2.96
CA GLU A 584 -45.79 12.90 3.27
C GLU A 584 -45.02 11.59 3.17
N VAL A 585 -45.22 10.69 4.14
CA VAL A 585 -44.62 9.35 4.12
C VAL A 585 -45.62 8.35 3.57
N ASP A 586 -45.29 7.71 2.45
CA ASP A 586 -46.01 6.55 1.93
C ASP A 586 -45.31 5.26 2.37
N ILE A 587 -45.78 4.72 3.49
CA ILE A 587 -45.22 3.50 4.11
C ILE A 587 -45.50 2.25 3.27
N GLU A 588 -46.56 2.24 2.46
CA GLU A 588 -46.91 1.06 1.66
C GLU A 588 -45.92 0.88 0.50
N ASN A 589 -45.43 2.00 -0.05
CA ASN A 589 -44.49 2.02 -1.17
C ASN A 589 -43.05 2.39 -0.75
N HIS A 590 -42.82 2.69 0.53
CA HIS A 590 -41.55 3.15 1.09
C HIS A 590 -41.01 4.41 0.42
N LEU A 591 -41.86 5.44 0.30
CA LEU A 591 -41.53 6.72 -0.34
C LEU A 591 -41.74 7.91 0.61
N ILE A 592 -40.93 8.95 0.42
CA ILE A 592 -41.14 10.30 0.97
C ILE A 592 -41.50 11.23 -0.18
N LEU A 593 -42.66 11.88 -0.08
CA LEU A 593 -43.17 12.80 -1.09
C LEU A 593 -43.10 14.23 -0.57
N PHE A 594 -42.60 15.16 -1.38
CA PHE A 594 -42.60 16.59 -1.04
C PHE A 594 -42.79 17.45 -2.28
N ASP A 595 -43.42 18.61 -2.09
CA ASP A 595 -43.59 19.60 -3.14
C ASP A 595 -42.39 20.55 -3.21
N THR A 596 -41.92 20.84 -4.41
CA THR A 596 -40.85 21.81 -4.65
C THR A 596 -41.06 22.55 -5.98
N ASN A 597 -40.47 23.74 -6.07
CA ASN A 597 -40.30 24.50 -7.30
C ASN A 597 -38.83 24.70 -7.68
N HIS A 598 -37.96 23.94 -7.03
CA HIS A 598 -36.52 24.08 -7.11
C HIS A 598 -35.89 22.69 -7.03
N PHE A 599 -34.88 22.42 -7.86
CA PHE A 599 -34.05 21.23 -7.72
C PHE A 599 -32.66 21.59 -7.21
N SER A 600 -32.12 20.70 -6.38
CA SER A 600 -30.88 20.82 -5.62
C SER A 600 -30.61 19.52 -4.87
N ARG A 601 -29.86 19.62 -3.77
CA ARG A 601 -29.60 18.53 -2.84
C ARG A 601 -30.73 18.29 -1.85
N TYR A 602 -31.19 17.05 -1.79
CA TYR A 602 -32.21 16.56 -0.87
C TYR A 602 -31.75 15.30 -0.15
N ALA A 603 -32.26 15.06 1.06
CA ALA A 603 -32.02 13.85 1.82
C ALA A 603 -33.29 13.47 2.59
N ILE A 604 -33.23 12.36 3.32
CA ILE A 604 -34.30 11.94 4.24
C ILE A 604 -33.74 11.96 5.65
N GLY A 605 -34.51 12.50 6.59
CA GLY A 605 -34.16 12.49 8.01
C GLY A 605 -35.39 12.36 8.88
N ILE A 606 -35.19 12.15 10.17
CA ILE A 606 -36.25 12.11 11.16
C ILE A 606 -36.18 13.36 12.01
N VAL A 607 -37.30 14.06 12.09
CA VAL A 607 -37.47 15.16 13.04
C VAL A 607 -37.94 14.56 14.35
N GLU A 608 -37.03 14.41 15.32
CA GLU A 608 -37.39 14.02 16.67
C GLU A 608 -38.36 15.04 17.26
N ILE A 609 -39.61 14.62 17.49
CA ILE A 609 -40.62 15.41 18.17
C ILE A 609 -40.31 15.35 19.66
N ASP A 610 -39.39 16.21 20.12
CA ASP A 610 -39.20 16.68 21.51
C ASP A 610 -39.68 15.68 22.58
N SER A 611 -39.11 14.47 22.59
CA SER A 611 -39.23 13.53 23.69
C SER A 611 -37.90 12.82 23.86
N THR A 612 -36.86 13.58 24.19
CA THR A 612 -35.61 13.00 24.70
C THR A 612 -35.98 12.13 25.90
N PRO A 613 -35.78 10.81 25.84
CA PRO A 613 -36.07 9.93 26.97
C PRO A 613 -35.24 10.42 28.16
N THR A 614 -35.88 10.52 29.32
CA THR A 614 -35.15 10.81 30.55
C THR A 614 -34.09 9.72 30.78
N ILE A 615 -33.00 10.03 31.50
CA ILE A 615 -31.97 9.04 31.82
C ILE A 615 -32.59 7.81 32.50
N GLU A 616 -33.63 8.02 33.31
CA GLU A 616 -34.41 6.97 33.94
C GLU A 616 -35.18 6.09 32.92
N GLU A 617 -35.70 6.67 31.84
CA GLU A 617 -36.34 5.92 30.74
C GLU A 617 -35.30 5.12 29.94
N LEU A 618 -34.12 5.69 29.66
CA LEU A 618 -33.01 4.99 29.00
C LEU A 618 -32.55 3.74 29.77
N PHE A 619 -32.51 3.81 31.11
CA PHE A 619 -32.20 2.64 31.94
C PHE A 619 -33.24 1.53 31.79
N VAL A 620 -34.52 1.89 31.69
CA VAL A 620 -35.62 0.93 31.54
C VAL A 620 -35.58 0.31 30.14
N GLU A 621 -35.45 1.11 29.10
CA GLU A 621 -35.39 0.67 27.70
C GLU A 621 -34.22 -0.27 27.46
N LEU A 622 -33.01 0.09 27.94
CA LEU A 622 -31.84 -0.76 27.79
C LEU A 622 -32.00 -2.11 28.52
N ARG A 623 -32.64 -2.13 29.69
CA ARG A 623 -32.92 -3.40 30.40
C ARG A 623 -33.90 -4.27 29.62
N VAL A 624 -34.95 -3.67 29.05
CA VAL A 624 -35.92 -4.38 28.20
C VAL A 624 -35.21 -4.93 26.97
N SER A 625 -34.43 -4.11 26.28
CA SER A 625 -33.64 -4.51 25.11
C SER A 625 -32.74 -5.71 25.42
N ILE A 626 -31.95 -5.68 26.50
CA ILE A 626 -31.10 -6.82 26.92
C ILE A 626 -31.93 -8.08 27.23
N GLU A 627 -33.09 -7.92 27.85
CA GLU A 627 -33.97 -9.05 28.18
C GLU A 627 -34.53 -9.71 26.92
N THR A 628 -35.00 -8.91 25.97
CA THR A 628 -35.60 -9.37 24.70
C THR A 628 -34.56 -9.82 23.69
N ALA A 629 -33.30 -9.42 23.85
CA ALA A 629 -32.24 -9.69 22.89
C ALA A 629 -32.00 -11.19 22.66
N ASP A 630 -31.68 -11.63 21.45
CA ASP A 630 -31.34 -13.04 21.17
C ASP A 630 -29.87 -13.33 21.52
N LEU A 631 -29.54 -13.24 22.81
CA LEU A 631 -28.19 -13.43 23.35
C LEU A 631 -28.12 -14.57 24.35
N ARG A 632 -26.95 -15.20 24.47
CA ARG A 632 -26.66 -16.18 25.54
C ARG A 632 -26.87 -15.52 26.92
N ASP A 633 -27.51 -16.24 27.85
CA ASP A 633 -27.80 -15.73 29.20
C ASP A 633 -26.56 -15.19 29.95
N LYS A 634 -25.36 -15.72 29.66
CA LYS A 634 -24.11 -15.25 30.27
C LYS A 634 -23.79 -13.82 29.85
N VAL A 635 -24.01 -13.48 28.58
CA VAL A 635 -23.79 -12.16 27.99
C VAL A 635 -24.83 -11.18 28.52
N LYS A 636 -26.12 -11.55 28.50
CA LYS A 636 -27.20 -10.75 29.11
C LYS A 636 -26.90 -10.37 30.56
N ARG A 637 -26.45 -11.33 31.38
CA ARG A 637 -26.06 -11.06 32.78
C ARG A 637 -24.87 -10.13 32.90
N HIS A 638 -23.93 -10.14 31.96
CA HIS A 638 -22.79 -9.22 31.96
C HIS A 638 -23.24 -7.80 31.65
N LEU A 639 -24.05 -7.62 30.60
CA LEU A 639 -24.61 -6.34 30.18
C LEU A 639 -25.46 -5.72 31.29
N VAL A 640 -26.37 -6.48 31.92
CA VAL A 640 -27.17 -6.01 33.06
C VAL A 640 -26.29 -5.51 34.22
N ARG A 641 -25.16 -6.18 34.51
CA ARG A 641 -24.23 -5.71 35.57
C ARG A 641 -23.53 -4.41 35.21
N ARG A 642 -23.28 -4.14 33.93
CA ARG A 642 -22.73 -2.86 33.44
C ARG A 642 -23.78 -1.77 33.57
N VAL A 643 -25.03 -2.03 33.18
CA VAL A 643 -26.17 -1.12 33.41
C VAL A 643 -26.31 -0.80 34.89
N ASP A 644 -26.35 -1.80 35.78
CA ASP A 644 -26.44 -1.59 37.23
C ASP A 644 -25.25 -0.77 37.78
N ARG A 645 -24.07 -0.88 37.17
CA ARG A 645 -22.88 -0.12 37.58
C ARG A 645 -23.01 1.35 37.20
N ILE A 646 -23.50 1.63 35.99
CA ILE A 646 -23.74 2.99 35.51
C ILE A 646 -24.88 3.63 36.32
N GLU A 647 -25.94 2.89 36.61
CA GLU A 647 -27.06 3.35 37.45
C GLU A 647 -26.59 3.74 38.85
N ARG A 648 -25.78 2.90 39.50
CA ARG A 648 -25.19 3.24 40.81
C ARG A 648 -24.32 4.50 40.77
N ILE A 649 -23.57 4.71 39.69
CA ILE A 649 -22.76 5.92 39.52
C ILE A 649 -23.67 7.14 39.36
N TYR A 650 -24.71 7.05 38.54
CA TYR A 650 -25.72 8.08 38.34
C TYR A 650 -26.46 8.45 39.63
N GLU A 651 -26.88 7.46 40.43
CA GLU A 651 -27.56 7.66 41.71
C GLU A 651 -26.66 8.27 42.80
N SER A 652 -25.34 8.02 42.72
CA SER A 652 -24.36 8.48 43.73
C SER A 652 -23.83 9.89 43.50
N ASP A 653 -23.83 10.36 42.25
CA ASP A 653 -23.24 11.64 41.88
C ASP A 653 -24.32 12.60 41.35
N ASN A 654 -24.75 13.51 42.22
CA ASN A 654 -25.93 14.35 42.02
C ASN A 654 -25.80 15.26 40.77
N LYS A 655 -26.33 14.79 39.63
CA LYS A 655 -26.69 15.53 38.39
C LYS A 655 -25.60 16.25 37.58
N ARG A 656 -24.31 16.10 37.86
CA ARG A 656 -23.24 16.70 37.02
C ARG A 656 -22.79 15.84 35.83
N SER A 657 -23.18 14.56 35.81
CA SER A 657 -22.72 13.55 34.85
C SER A 657 -23.78 13.12 33.84
N GLY A 658 -24.94 13.78 33.79
CA GLY A 658 -26.09 13.37 32.97
C GLY A 658 -25.74 13.05 31.50
N LYS A 659 -25.06 13.97 30.81
CA LYS A 659 -24.59 13.74 29.42
C LYS A 659 -23.58 12.59 29.28
N ILE A 660 -22.75 12.36 30.30
CA ILE A 660 -21.77 11.26 30.28
C ILE A 660 -22.47 9.92 30.50
N VAL A 661 -23.49 9.89 31.36
CA VAL A 661 -24.32 8.71 31.62
C VAL A 661 -25.16 8.38 30.40
N GLU A 662 -25.80 9.38 29.79
CA GLU A 662 -26.56 9.27 28.55
C GLU A 662 -25.70 8.70 27.41
N ARG A 663 -24.52 9.27 27.14
CA ARG A 663 -23.58 8.71 26.14
C ARG A 663 -23.22 7.25 26.43
N ARG A 664 -22.98 6.90 27.69
CA ARG A 664 -22.63 5.51 28.08
C ARG A 664 -23.82 4.56 27.95
N LEU A 665 -25.04 5.02 28.19
CA LEU A 665 -26.25 4.23 27.99
C LEU A 665 -26.52 4.02 26.51
N ASN A 666 -26.41 5.06 25.69
CA ASN A 666 -26.58 4.96 24.23
C ASN A 666 -25.51 4.04 23.63
N SER A 667 -24.24 4.17 24.04
CA SER A 667 -23.17 3.25 23.64
C SER A 667 -23.48 1.79 24.00
N LEU A 668 -24.06 1.53 25.17
CA LEU A 668 -24.49 0.18 25.56
C LEU A 668 -25.70 -0.33 24.76
N VAL A 669 -26.64 0.54 24.39
CA VAL A 669 -27.75 0.17 23.49
C VAL A 669 -27.19 -0.32 22.16
N GLN A 670 -26.22 0.40 21.61
CA GLN A 670 -25.58 0.01 20.35
C GLN A 670 -24.74 -1.28 20.49
N GLU A 671 -24.04 -1.46 21.61
CA GLU A 671 -23.31 -2.72 21.90
C GLU A 671 -24.26 -3.93 21.97
N VAL A 672 -25.46 -3.77 22.53
CA VAL A 672 -26.47 -4.85 22.55
C VAL A 672 -26.90 -5.21 21.14
N LYS A 673 -27.19 -4.20 20.29
CA LYS A 673 -27.57 -4.41 18.89
C LYS A 673 -26.46 -5.13 18.11
N LEU A 674 -25.20 -4.69 18.26
CA LEU A 674 -24.04 -5.31 17.63
C LEU A 674 -23.87 -6.78 18.05
N LEU A 675 -23.98 -7.06 19.35
CA LEU A 675 -23.85 -8.43 19.87
C LEU A 675 -24.99 -9.34 19.38
N GLU A 676 -26.22 -8.83 19.28
CA GLU A 676 -27.34 -9.58 18.72
C GLU A 676 -27.12 -9.90 17.25
N TRP A 677 -26.64 -8.92 16.49
CA TRP A 677 -26.28 -9.10 15.10
C TRP A 677 -25.20 -10.16 14.94
N LEU A 678 -24.05 -10.03 15.63
CA LEU A 678 -22.95 -11.01 15.63
C LEU A 678 -23.41 -12.43 15.99
N PHE A 679 -24.38 -12.55 16.91
CA PHE A 679 -24.93 -13.84 17.31
C PHE A 679 -25.83 -14.45 16.22
N ARG A 680 -26.57 -13.64 15.45
CA ARG A 680 -27.40 -14.09 14.33
C ARG A 680 -26.58 -14.54 13.12
N VAL A 681 -25.42 -13.91 12.86
CA VAL A 681 -24.53 -14.27 11.72
C VAL A 681 -23.63 -15.49 12.03
N ASN A 682 -23.81 -16.14 13.19
CA ASN A 682 -23.15 -17.39 13.58
C ASN A 682 -21.61 -17.36 13.65
N LEU A 683 -21.02 -16.24 14.05
CA LEU A 683 -19.63 -16.16 14.53
C LEU A 683 -19.53 -16.75 15.96
N SER A 684 -19.77 -18.06 16.07
CA SER A 684 -20.05 -18.72 17.36
C SER A 684 -18.86 -18.88 18.33
N GLU A 685 -17.65 -18.40 17.99
CA GLU A 685 -16.43 -18.62 18.76
C GLU A 685 -15.74 -17.38 19.35
N ILE A 686 -16.40 -16.21 19.45
CA ILE A 686 -15.86 -15.11 20.26
C ILE A 686 -16.06 -15.41 21.75
N ASP A 687 -15.02 -15.95 22.39
CA ASP A 687 -14.94 -16.01 23.85
C ASP A 687 -14.68 -14.60 24.39
N LEU A 688 -15.75 -13.90 24.81
CA LEU A 688 -15.72 -12.60 25.49
C LEU A 688 -15.10 -12.69 26.91
N SER A 689 -13.98 -13.41 27.05
CA SER A 689 -13.17 -13.44 28.26
C SER A 689 -11.85 -12.67 28.07
N ILE A 690 -11.95 -11.40 27.68
CA ILE A 690 -10.82 -10.46 27.71
C ILE A 690 -11.18 -9.35 28.71
N ASN A 691 -10.24 -9.07 29.63
CA ASN A 691 -10.40 -8.31 30.89
C ASN A 691 -10.67 -6.82 30.71
#